data_AF-A0A7M2WQ00-F1
#
_entry.id   AF-A0A7M2WQ00-F1
#
_cell.length_a   1.000
_cell.length_b   1.000
_cell.length_c   1.000
_cell.angle_alpha   90.00
_cell.angle_beta   90.00
_cell.angle_gamma   90.00
#
_symmetry.space_group_name_H-M   'P 1'
#
loop_
_entity.id
_entity.type
_entity.pdbx_description
1 polymer ?
#
loop_
_entity_poly.entity_id
_entity_poly.type
_entity_poly.pdbx_seq_one_letter_code
_entity_poly.pdbx_strand_id
1 'polypeptide(L)'
;MRPLAALFFLLILPHTCLAADVVVYGATPGGFCAAIAAAREGASVILLEPTDHVGGVNTGGLCFSDSNQTVRSTVLGLFEEWHSRIEKDYQARGIALDYKVSQKDQAKWTYEPHVAAKITNAMLEEAGVRVVKKQVLRNVKKEGTRITELVAGDTTYAAKVFIDATYEGDLMAAAGVSWTIGREGTKEFGESLAGKRYPKAPMAISGLDDAGKPLPLITTIDAGATDEGDKNVMVYSFRLCLTRDPLNRVPFPKPDAYNPARFEVVRRYFRQEKRPIILWDLYPLPGGKLDANNGIGKQFSMGLVGAANGWSEADEAGRAKIWEAHKQYTLELYQFLTTDPAVPENLRKQLAELGLCRDEFAEYGHWSPQLYVREGRRMKGVYVISQKDILEDPKKEDPIVVSSFPIDSHDCQRVGTKDRVVNEGTIMPVRMAGRGHGYPYQVPYRAILPKPQECQNLLVPVALSCTHVGISSIRVEPTWMILGQSAGIAAAMCAKQDVPVQQLPYPALRERLLAQKQVLDLPVLPASPEAPRGDRALDPKSFPGIVLDDEVAELKGSWGRSSSFKPHVGVGYRHDDRRADGQSIATFRFKAPKAGRYEVRMAYSPHATRATKVPLVVQSGGRRFEIAVDQTQSMPAGEAFRKVGTVELGADDETVVTVTNAGTDGFVILDALQFIELPQ
;
A
#
# COMPACT_ATOMS: atom_id res chain seq x y z
N MET A 1 51.89 -63.97 2.12
CA MET A 1 51.12 -62.99 1.35
C MET A 1 50.92 -61.74 2.20
N ARG A 2 51.61 -60.64 1.89
CA ARG A 2 51.42 -59.33 2.53
C ARG A 2 50.48 -58.50 1.62
N PRO A 3 49.40 -57.88 2.13
CA PRO A 3 48.51 -57.10 1.29
C PRO A 3 49.10 -55.71 1.01
N LEU A 4 48.95 -55.26 -0.23
CA LEU A 4 49.22 -53.91 -0.68
C LEU A 4 48.29 -52.91 0.03
N ALA A 5 48.86 -51.85 0.58
CA ALA A 5 48.10 -50.67 1.00
C ALA A 5 47.77 -49.82 -0.23
N ALA A 6 46.49 -49.70 -0.56
CA ALA A 6 46.01 -48.75 -1.55
C ALA A 6 45.82 -47.38 -0.89
N LEU A 7 46.66 -46.41 -1.28
CA LEU A 7 46.55 -45.01 -0.86
C LEU A 7 45.41 -44.36 -1.66
N PHE A 8 44.27 -44.11 -1.02
CA PHE A 8 43.20 -43.29 -1.59
C PHE A 8 43.63 -41.81 -1.52
N PHE A 9 44.02 -41.24 -2.65
CA PHE A 9 44.11 -39.79 -2.81
C PHE A 9 42.69 -39.22 -2.87
N LEU A 10 42.24 -38.58 -1.79
CA LEU A 10 41.04 -37.75 -1.81
C LEU A 10 41.32 -36.53 -2.70
N LEU A 11 40.70 -36.47 -3.87
CA LEU A 11 40.67 -35.26 -4.70
C LEU A 11 39.85 -34.18 -3.97
N ILE A 12 40.54 -33.29 -3.26
CA ILE A 12 39.95 -32.05 -2.74
C ILE A 12 39.73 -31.14 -3.95
N LEU A 13 38.48 -31.07 -4.43
CA LEU A 13 38.08 -30.06 -5.42
C LEU A 13 38.37 -28.66 -4.84
N PRO A 14 39.00 -27.76 -5.61
CA PRO A 14 39.30 -26.42 -5.12
C PRO A 14 38.01 -25.70 -4.73
N HIS A 15 37.92 -25.28 -3.47
CA HIS A 15 36.85 -24.40 -3.01
C HIS A 15 37.01 -23.05 -3.73
N THR A 16 36.08 -22.72 -4.63
CA THR A 16 36.13 -21.45 -5.35
C THR A 16 35.70 -20.34 -4.39
N CYS A 17 36.65 -19.55 -3.92
CA CYS A 17 36.38 -18.35 -3.13
C CYS A 17 36.34 -17.14 -4.07
N LEU A 18 35.21 -16.44 -4.11
CA LEU A 18 35.05 -15.20 -4.87
C LEU A 18 35.16 -14.00 -3.92
N ALA A 19 35.98 -13.02 -4.26
CA ALA A 19 36.20 -11.83 -3.44
C ALA A 19 35.69 -10.56 -4.14
N ALA A 20 35.19 -9.62 -3.35
CA ALA A 20 34.80 -8.27 -3.77
C ALA A 20 35.01 -7.27 -2.62
N ASP A 21 34.96 -5.97 -2.90
CA ASP A 21 34.96 -4.96 -1.84
C ASP A 21 33.64 -5.02 -1.05
N VAL A 22 32.52 -5.18 -1.77
CA VAL A 22 31.17 -5.25 -1.20
C VAL A 22 30.44 -6.49 -1.71
N VAL A 23 29.83 -7.26 -0.80
CA VAL A 23 28.86 -8.31 -1.12
C VAL A 23 27.48 -7.89 -0.64
N VAL A 24 26.51 -7.90 -1.53
CA VAL A 24 25.09 -7.63 -1.21
C VAL A 24 24.33 -8.94 -1.27
N TYR A 25 23.57 -9.27 -0.21
CA TYR A 25 22.73 -10.46 -0.15
C TYR A 25 21.25 -10.08 -0.23
N GLY A 26 20.57 -10.55 -1.26
CA GLY A 26 19.20 -10.20 -1.64
C GLY A 26 19.15 -9.12 -2.72
N ALA A 27 18.45 -9.38 -3.84
CA ALA A 27 18.27 -8.45 -4.95
C ALA A 27 16.90 -7.76 -4.93
N THR A 28 16.40 -7.42 -3.74
CA THR A 28 15.22 -6.55 -3.56
C THR A 28 15.48 -5.16 -4.14
N PRO A 29 14.48 -4.26 -4.20
CA PRO A 29 14.70 -2.87 -4.59
C PRO A 29 15.76 -2.14 -3.76
N GLY A 30 15.86 -2.43 -2.46
CA GLY A 30 17.00 -1.98 -1.65
C GLY A 30 18.32 -2.63 -2.08
N GLY A 31 18.32 -3.93 -2.39
CA GLY A 31 19.51 -4.68 -2.76
C GLY A 31 20.15 -4.27 -4.07
N PHE A 32 19.38 -4.20 -5.16
CA PHE A 32 19.94 -3.80 -6.45
C PHE A 32 20.36 -2.33 -6.45
N CYS A 33 19.65 -1.44 -5.74
CA CYS A 33 20.07 -0.05 -5.57
C CYS A 33 21.36 0.05 -4.76
N ALA A 34 21.53 -0.75 -3.69
CA ALA A 34 22.76 -0.79 -2.93
C ALA A 34 23.94 -1.27 -3.79
N ALA A 35 23.75 -2.32 -4.58
CA ALA A 35 24.79 -2.85 -5.46
C ALA A 35 25.23 -1.84 -6.52
N ILE A 36 24.27 -1.18 -7.21
CA ILE A 36 24.55 -0.14 -8.20
C ILE A 36 25.29 1.05 -7.56
N ALA A 37 24.81 1.51 -6.40
CA ALA A 37 25.39 2.67 -5.74
C ALA A 37 26.82 2.41 -5.25
N ALA A 38 27.08 1.23 -4.69
CA ALA A 38 28.42 0.81 -4.28
C ALA A 38 29.38 0.73 -5.47
N ALA A 39 28.94 0.13 -6.58
CA ALA A 39 29.75 0.03 -7.80
C ALA A 39 30.07 1.41 -8.41
N ARG A 40 29.10 2.34 -8.39
CA ARG A 40 29.29 3.73 -8.84
C ARG A 40 30.22 4.55 -7.93
N GLU A 41 30.42 4.15 -6.67
CA GLU A 41 31.48 4.68 -5.79
C GLU A 41 32.85 4.00 -6.01
N GLY A 42 32.95 3.10 -6.99
CA GLY A 42 34.20 2.45 -7.40
C GLY A 42 34.52 1.14 -6.67
N ALA A 43 33.58 0.57 -5.91
CA ALA A 43 33.77 -0.74 -5.29
C ALA A 43 33.57 -1.87 -6.32
N SER A 44 34.34 -2.96 -6.20
CA SER A 44 33.96 -4.23 -6.81
C SER A 44 32.77 -4.84 -6.05
N VAL A 45 31.72 -5.26 -6.77
CA VAL A 45 30.45 -5.70 -6.14
C VAL A 45 30.00 -7.05 -6.65
N ILE A 46 29.65 -7.93 -5.72
CA ILE A 46 28.91 -9.17 -5.99
C ILE A 46 27.51 -9.04 -5.35
N LEU A 47 26.46 -9.24 -6.14
CA LEU A 47 25.07 -9.29 -5.68
C LEU A 47 24.58 -10.73 -5.72
N LEU A 48 24.28 -11.30 -4.55
CA LEU A 48 23.78 -12.66 -4.38
C LEU A 48 22.25 -12.63 -4.27
N GLU A 49 21.56 -13.32 -5.17
CA GLU A 49 20.09 -13.46 -5.14
C GLU A 49 19.74 -14.92 -4.78
N PRO A 50 19.01 -15.16 -3.67
CA PRO A 50 18.63 -16.51 -3.25
C PRO A 50 17.80 -17.27 -4.26
N THR A 51 17.00 -16.57 -5.07
CA THR A 51 16.14 -17.13 -6.11
C THR A 51 16.73 -16.93 -7.52
N ASP A 52 15.98 -17.23 -8.58
CA ASP A 52 16.27 -16.80 -9.95
C ASP A 52 15.67 -15.44 -10.35
N HIS A 53 14.94 -14.79 -9.44
CA HIS A 53 14.22 -13.55 -9.70
C HIS A 53 14.93 -12.33 -9.11
N VAL A 54 15.40 -11.43 -9.98
CA VAL A 54 16.08 -10.18 -9.57
C VAL A 54 15.08 -9.03 -9.54
N GLY A 55 15.15 -8.20 -8.49
CA GLY A 55 14.34 -6.98 -8.34
C GLY A 55 13.18 -7.07 -7.35
N GLY A 56 13.01 -8.22 -6.69
CA GLY A 56 11.98 -8.42 -5.67
C GLY A 56 10.57 -8.13 -6.20
N VAL A 57 9.73 -7.48 -5.38
CA VAL A 57 8.32 -7.26 -5.76
C VAL A 57 8.15 -6.24 -6.90
N ASN A 58 9.03 -5.26 -7.09
CA ASN A 58 8.92 -4.29 -8.20
C ASN A 58 8.98 -4.97 -9.57
N THR A 59 9.79 -6.03 -9.70
CA THR A 59 9.87 -6.82 -10.92
C THR A 59 9.01 -8.08 -10.84
N GLY A 60 8.54 -8.43 -9.65
CA GLY A 60 7.74 -9.62 -9.34
C GLY A 60 6.23 -9.40 -9.30
N GLY A 61 5.73 -8.17 -9.46
CA GLY A 61 4.30 -7.91 -9.64
C GLY A 61 3.73 -6.67 -8.95
N LEU A 62 4.45 -6.04 -8.01
CA LEU A 62 4.11 -4.73 -7.48
C LEU A 62 4.39 -3.69 -8.57
N CYS A 63 3.37 -3.40 -9.34
CA CYS A 63 3.45 -2.57 -10.54
C CYS A 63 2.89 -1.17 -10.31
N PHE A 64 2.13 -1.00 -9.23
CA PHE A 64 1.76 0.29 -8.67
C PHE A 64 2.81 0.72 -7.65
N SER A 65 3.70 1.65 -8.03
CA SER A 65 4.90 2.03 -7.24
C SER A 65 4.65 2.59 -5.83
N ASP A 66 3.39 2.87 -5.46
CA ASP A 66 2.98 3.49 -4.19
C ASP A 66 3.54 4.90 -3.89
N SER A 67 4.39 5.43 -4.76
CA SER A 67 5.01 6.75 -4.61
C SER A 67 4.03 7.92 -4.73
N ASN A 68 2.81 7.68 -5.21
CA ASN A 68 1.69 8.64 -5.14
C ASN A 68 1.15 8.89 -3.71
N GLN A 69 1.70 8.18 -2.72
CA GLN A 69 1.42 8.38 -1.31
C GLN A 69 2.65 8.91 -0.57
N THR A 70 3.66 9.38 -1.30
CA THR A 70 4.90 9.96 -0.77
C THR A 70 5.03 11.40 -1.24
N VAL A 71 5.84 12.20 -0.57
CA VAL A 71 6.30 13.48 -1.11
C VAL A 71 7.32 13.17 -2.21
N ARG A 72 6.91 13.26 -3.48
CA ARG A 72 7.71 12.77 -4.60
C ARG A 72 9.09 13.42 -4.72
N SER A 73 9.24 14.65 -4.24
CA SER A 73 10.54 15.35 -4.23
C SER A 73 11.53 14.79 -3.20
N THR A 74 11.13 13.88 -2.31
CA THR A 74 12.04 13.25 -1.33
C THR A 74 12.56 11.89 -1.76
N VAL A 75 11.97 11.29 -2.79
CA VAL A 75 12.35 9.98 -3.35
C VAL A 75 13.03 10.18 -4.71
N LEU A 76 14.28 10.63 -4.70
CA LEU A 76 15.08 10.90 -5.92
C LEU A 76 16.18 9.83 -6.11
N GLY A 77 17.35 10.21 -6.64
CA GLY A 77 18.47 9.29 -6.84
C GLY A 77 18.13 8.12 -7.76
N LEU A 78 18.51 6.91 -7.36
CA LEU A 78 18.25 5.69 -8.13
C LEU A 78 16.77 5.36 -8.30
N PHE A 79 15.91 5.77 -7.36
CA PHE A 79 14.45 5.62 -7.52
C PHE A 79 13.94 6.40 -8.73
N GLU A 80 14.30 7.69 -8.82
CA GLU A 80 13.92 8.54 -9.95
C GLU A 80 14.58 8.08 -11.25
N GLU A 81 15.86 7.70 -11.23
CA GLU A 81 16.58 7.23 -12.41
C GLU A 81 15.93 5.97 -12.99
N TRP A 82 15.61 4.99 -12.14
CA TRP A 82 14.99 3.74 -12.55
C TRP A 82 13.61 3.97 -13.19
N HIS A 83 12.75 4.78 -12.56
CA HIS A 83 11.46 5.14 -13.13
C HIS A 83 11.60 5.96 -14.43
N SER A 84 12.58 6.86 -14.51
CA SER A 84 12.82 7.63 -15.74
C SER A 84 13.25 6.74 -16.90
N ARG A 85 14.01 5.67 -16.62
CA ARG A 85 14.40 4.67 -17.64
C ARG A 85 13.21 3.81 -18.07
N ILE A 86 12.30 3.46 -17.15
CA ILE A 86 11.02 2.81 -17.49
C ILE A 86 10.18 3.72 -18.39
N GLU A 87 10.01 5.00 -18.02
CA GLU A 87 9.27 5.98 -18.84
C GLU A 87 9.87 6.06 -20.26
N LYS A 88 11.20 6.10 -20.38
CA LYS A 88 11.90 6.10 -21.66
C LYS A 88 11.71 4.82 -22.48
N ASP A 89 11.63 3.65 -21.84
CA ASP A 89 11.33 2.38 -22.55
C ASP A 89 9.96 2.43 -23.21
N TYR A 90 8.94 2.90 -22.50
CA TYR A 90 7.60 3.07 -23.05
C TYR A 90 7.58 4.10 -24.18
N GLN A 91 8.25 5.24 -24.01
CA GLN A 91 8.38 6.26 -25.05
C GLN A 91 9.06 5.71 -26.32
N ALA A 92 10.12 4.90 -26.18
CA ALA A 92 10.80 4.27 -27.31
C ALA A 92 9.92 3.27 -28.06
N ARG A 93 8.93 2.67 -27.39
CA ARG A 93 7.91 1.80 -27.99
C ARG A 93 6.68 2.56 -28.49
N GLY A 94 6.65 3.89 -28.38
CA GLY A 94 5.50 4.72 -28.79
C GLY A 94 4.29 4.59 -27.87
N ILE A 95 4.47 4.12 -26.63
CA ILE A 95 3.40 3.98 -25.63
C ILE A 95 3.46 5.18 -24.69
N ALA A 96 2.37 5.95 -24.63
CA ALA A 96 2.23 7.05 -23.70
C ALA A 96 1.80 6.54 -22.33
N LEU A 97 2.48 7.01 -21.28
CA LEU A 97 2.07 6.79 -19.88
C LEU A 97 1.24 7.99 -19.41
N ASP A 98 0.32 7.75 -18.47
CA ASP A 98 -0.54 8.78 -17.88
C ASP A 98 0.19 9.66 -16.83
N TYR A 99 1.51 9.60 -16.79
CA TYR A 99 2.36 10.34 -15.87
C TYR A 99 3.69 10.68 -16.52
N LYS A 100 4.39 11.66 -15.93
CA LYS A 100 5.78 11.99 -16.27
C LYS A 100 6.63 11.93 -15.03
N VAL A 101 7.77 11.24 -15.07
CA VAL A 101 8.62 11.07 -13.87
C VAL A 101 9.20 12.40 -13.40
N SER A 102 9.41 13.32 -14.33
CA SER A 102 9.86 14.70 -14.06
C SER A 102 8.83 15.54 -13.30
N GLN A 103 7.54 15.18 -13.35
CA GLN A 103 6.48 15.86 -12.60
C GLN A 103 6.35 15.25 -11.21
N LYS A 104 6.70 16.02 -10.18
CA LYS A 104 6.75 15.58 -8.77
C LYS A 104 5.40 15.68 -8.07
N ASP A 105 4.36 15.18 -8.72
CA ASP A 105 2.98 15.18 -8.23
C ASP A 105 2.58 13.82 -7.62
N GLN A 106 1.28 13.64 -7.39
CA GLN A 106 0.70 12.40 -6.87
C GLN A 106 0.08 11.53 -7.97
N ALA A 107 0.52 11.67 -9.22
CA ALA A 107 0.14 10.75 -10.28
C ALA A 107 0.60 9.33 -9.94
N LYS A 108 -0.23 8.37 -10.34
CA LYS A 108 0.01 6.94 -10.11
C LYS A 108 1.03 6.46 -11.12
N TRP A 109 2.26 6.21 -10.67
CA TRP A 109 3.28 5.65 -11.54
C TRP A 109 3.12 4.13 -11.58
N THR A 110 2.78 3.63 -12.76
CA THR A 110 2.51 2.22 -13.04
C THR A 110 3.33 1.72 -14.21
N TYR A 111 3.74 0.45 -14.15
CA TYR A 111 4.59 -0.17 -15.17
C TYR A 111 4.38 -1.68 -15.20
N GLU A 112 4.79 -2.33 -16.29
CA GLU A 112 4.73 -3.78 -16.43
C GLU A 112 5.95 -4.45 -15.75
N PRO A 113 5.78 -5.62 -15.09
CA PRO A 113 6.86 -6.31 -14.39
C PRO A 113 8.06 -6.65 -15.28
N HIS A 114 7.83 -7.15 -16.50
CA HIS A 114 8.94 -7.46 -17.42
C HIS A 114 9.75 -6.22 -17.83
N VAL A 115 9.12 -5.04 -17.93
CA VAL A 115 9.81 -3.77 -18.22
C VAL A 115 10.67 -3.38 -17.03
N ALA A 116 10.12 -3.43 -15.82
CA ALA A 116 10.86 -3.23 -14.58
C ALA A 116 12.07 -4.18 -14.49
N ALA A 117 11.89 -5.48 -14.78
CA ALA A 117 12.97 -6.46 -14.77
C ALA A 117 14.07 -6.16 -15.80
N LYS A 118 13.68 -5.79 -17.03
CA LYS A 118 14.60 -5.38 -18.09
C LYS A 118 15.47 -4.20 -17.66
N ILE A 119 14.85 -3.14 -17.12
CA ILE A 119 15.57 -1.93 -16.69
C ILE A 119 16.49 -2.22 -15.50
N THR A 120 16.03 -3.00 -14.51
CA THR A 120 16.86 -3.40 -13.36
C THR A 120 18.12 -4.15 -13.80
N ASN A 121 17.97 -5.16 -14.67
CA ASN A 121 19.10 -5.94 -15.15
C ASN A 121 20.08 -5.08 -15.97
N ALA A 122 19.57 -4.21 -16.84
CA ALA A 122 20.42 -3.29 -17.61
C ALA A 122 21.21 -2.32 -16.73
N MET A 123 20.60 -1.79 -15.65
CA MET A 123 21.30 -0.90 -14.71
C MET A 123 22.37 -1.63 -13.89
N LEU A 124 22.12 -2.88 -13.49
CA LEU A 124 23.11 -3.72 -12.80
C LEU A 124 24.32 -4.02 -13.71
N GLU A 125 24.06 -4.37 -14.97
CA GLU A 125 25.09 -4.62 -15.98
C GLU A 125 25.90 -3.37 -16.29
N GLU A 126 25.25 -2.23 -16.53
CA GLU A 126 25.89 -0.93 -16.76
C GLU A 126 26.81 -0.52 -15.60
N ALA A 127 26.41 -0.84 -14.36
CA ALA A 127 27.21 -0.56 -13.18
C ALA A 127 28.36 -1.56 -12.96
N GLY A 128 28.45 -2.64 -13.76
CA GLY A 128 29.48 -3.68 -13.60
C GLY A 128 29.28 -4.59 -12.38
N VAL A 129 28.05 -4.71 -11.89
CA VAL A 129 27.73 -5.58 -10.74
C VAL A 129 27.73 -7.05 -11.17
N ARG A 130 28.47 -7.91 -10.46
CA ARG A 130 28.41 -9.36 -10.68
C ARG A 130 27.20 -9.94 -9.95
N VAL A 131 26.12 -10.18 -10.69
CA VAL A 131 24.91 -10.82 -10.17
C VAL A 131 25.05 -12.34 -10.21
N VAL A 132 24.80 -13.02 -9.08
CA VAL A 132 24.78 -14.48 -8.97
C VAL A 132 23.46 -14.92 -8.36
N LYS A 133 22.69 -15.68 -9.11
CA LYS A 133 21.34 -16.17 -8.73
C LYS A 133 21.40 -17.54 -8.08
N LYS A 134 20.29 -17.96 -7.46
CA LYS A 134 20.14 -19.26 -6.75
C LYS A 134 21.17 -19.45 -5.64
N GLN A 135 21.52 -18.37 -4.95
CA GLN A 135 22.53 -18.36 -3.89
C GLN A 135 21.86 -18.29 -2.51
N VAL A 136 21.27 -19.40 -2.06
CA VAL A 136 20.70 -19.50 -0.70
C VAL A 136 21.83 -19.51 0.33
N LEU A 137 21.78 -18.61 1.31
CA LEU A 137 22.74 -18.55 2.40
C LEU A 137 22.72 -19.84 3.22
N ARG A 138 23.89 -20.45 3.37
CA ARG A 138 24.11 -21.67 4.16
C ARG A 138 24.87 -21.40 5.44
N ASN A 139 25.85 -20.50 5.41
CA ASN A 139 26.66 -20.19 6.58
C ASN A 139 27.28 -18.79 6.51
N VAL A 140 27.56 -18.21 7.68
CA VAL A 140 28.31 -16.96 7.85
C VAL A 140 29.51 -17.26 8.75
N LYS A 141 30.73 -16.98 8.27
CA LYS A 141 31.94 -17.08 9.08
C LYS A 141 32.36 -15.71 9.58
N LYS A 142 32.75 -15.65 10.86
CA LYS A 142 33.21 -14.43 11.52
C LYS A 142 34.54 -14.64 12.23
N GLU A 143 35.35 -13.60 12.23
CA GLU A 143 36.48 -13.43 13.13
C GLU A 143 36.14 -12.29 14.10
N GLY A 144 35.91 -12.66 15.38
CA GLY A 144 35.33 -11.72 16.35
C GLY A 144 33.96 -11.20 15.87
N THR A 145 33.86 -9.88 15.68
CA THR A 145 32.64 -9.19 15.22
C THR A 145 32.65 -8.87 13.72
N ARG A 146 33.65 -9.35 12.97
CA ARG A 146 33.77 -9.09 11.53
C ARG A 146 33.40 -10.33 10.73
N ILE A 147 32.50 -10.19 9.77
CA ILE A 147 32.22 -11.25 8.78
C ILE A 147 33.44 -11.36 7.85
N THR A 148 33.92 -12.57 7.64
CA THR A 148 35.01 -12.88 6.71
C THR A 148 34.49 -13.54 5.44
N GLU A 149 33.54 -14.46 5.58
CA GLU A 149 33.02 -15.26 4.47
C GLU A 149 31.51 -15.51 4.60
N LEU A 150 30.82 -15.51 3.46
CA LEU A 150 29.50 -16.11 3.29
C LEU A 150 29.63 -17.40 2.49
N VAL A 151 28.96 -18.45 2.93
CA VAL A 151 28.74 -19.64 2.10
C VAL A 151 27.31 -19.56 1.60
N ALA A 152 27.14 -19.41 0.29
CA ALA A 152 25.84 -19.37 -0.37
C ALA A 152 25.85 -20.34 -1.56
N GLY A 153 24.80 -21.14 -1.70
CA GLY A 153 24.83 -22.31 -2.56
C GLY A 153 26.04 -23.19 -2.22
N ASP A 154 26.85 -23.49 -3.24
CA ASP A 154 28.11 -24.25 -3.13
C ASP A 154 29.36 -23.36 -3.22
N THR A 155 29.22 -22.03 -3.11
CA THR A 155 30.31 -21.06 -3.31
C THR A 155 30.59 -20.28 -2.03
N THR A 156 31.87 -19.96 -1.81
CA THR A 156 32.31 -19.07 -0.72
C THR A 156 32.57 -17.67 -1.26
N TYR A 157 32.08 -16.66 -0.54
CA TYR A 157 32.20 -15.24 -0.91
C TYR A 157 32.85 -14.46 0.21
N ALA A 158 33.96 -13.77 -0.08
CA ALA A 158 34.66 -12.91 0.87
C ALA A 158 34.48 -11.43 0.49
N ALA A 159 34.34 -10.56 1.49
CA ALA A 159 34.26 -9.12 1.26
C ALA A 159 34.80 -8.30 2.43
N LYS A 160 35.02 -7.00 2.15
CA LYS A 160 35.33 -6.04 3.21
C LYS A 160 34.07 -5.64 3.96
N VAL A 161 32.98 -5.37 3.22
CA VAL A 161 31.68 -4.99 3.77
C VAL A 161 30.58 -5.85 3.15
N PHE A 162 29.59 -6.20 3.97
CA PHE A 162 28.41 -6.93 3.57
C PHE A 162 27.16 -6.08 3.73
N ILE A 163 26.16 -6.30 2.89
CA ILE A 163 24.83 -5.68 3.00
C ILE A 163 23.77 -6.77 3.02
N ASP A 164 22.94 -6.80 4.05
CA ASP A 164 21.72 -7.61 4.06
C ASP A 164 20.56 -6.78 3.51
N ALA A 165 20.18 -7.08 2.28
CA ALA A 165 19.07 -6.43 1.58
C ALA A 165 17.91 -7.39 1.30
N THR A 166 17.80 -8.48 2.06
CA THR A 166 16.64 -9.39 2.01
C THR A 166 15.42 -8.77 2.71
N TYR A 167 14.21 -9.18 2.33
CA TYR A 167 13.00 -8.79 3.07
C TYR A 167 12.94 -9.44 4.46
N GLU A 168 13.61 -10.59 4.61
CA GLU A 168 13.58 -11.46 5.77
C GLU A 168 14.67 -11.16 6.81
N GLY A 169 15.72 -10.44 6.42
CA GLY A 169 16.87 -10.17 7.27
C GLY A 169 17.71 -11.41 7.58
N ASP A 170 17.93 -12.25 6.58
CA ASP A 170 18.56 -13.56 6.75
C ASP A 170 20.04 -13.48 7.06
N LEU A 171 20.77 -12.58 6.39
CA LEU A 171 22.21 -12.43 6.60
C LEU A 171 22.49 -11.81 7.98
N MET A 172 21.72 -10.81 8.41
CA MET A 172 21.87 -10.23 9.74
C MET A 172 21.60 -11.27 10.84
N ALA A 173 20.56 -12.09 10.67
CA ALA A 173 20.22 -13.13 11.62
C ALA A 173 21.33 -14.20 11.68
N ALA A 174 21.81 -14.66 10.53
CA ALA A 174 22.89 -15.65 10.45
C ALA A 174 24.24 -15.11 10.96
N ALA A 175 24.48 -13.79 10.88
CA ALA A 175 25.66 -13.14 11.45
C ALA A 175 25.58 -12.94 12.98
N GLY A 176 24.48 -13.32 13.61
CA GLY A 176 24.26 -13.19 15.05
C GLY A 176 23.90 -11.76 15.50
N VAL A 177 23.40 -10.92 14.60
CA VAL A 177 22.87 -9.60 14.96
C VAL A 177 21.52 -9.76 15.65
N SER A 178 21.28 -8.98 16.72
CA SER A 178 20.01 -9.03 17.44
C SER A 178 18.84 -8.57 16.57
N TRP A 179 17.70 -9.24 16.67
CA TRP A 179 16.49 -8.90 15.91
C TRP A 179 15.20 -9.13 16.70
N THR A 180 14.10 -8.62 16.18
CA THR A 180 12.71 -8.88 16.62
C THR A 180 11.83 -9.21 15.42
N ILE A 181 10.64 -9.74 15.70
CA ILE A 181 9.59 -10.00 14.72
C ILE A 181 8.24 -9.91 15.42
N GLY A 182 7.22 -9.51 14.67
CA GLY A 182 5.85 -9.35 15.16
C GLY A 182 5.57 -7.92 15.58
N ARG A 183 4.87 -7.74 16.70
CA ARG A 183 4.38 -6.43 17.16
C ARG A 183 4.83 -6.14 18.57
N GLU A 184 5.28 -4.91 18.80
CA GLU A 184 5.51 -4.37 20.13
C GLU A 184 4.18 -4.04 20.83
N GLY A 185 4.20 -4.07 22.17
CA GLY A 185 3.08 -3.57 22.97
C GLY A 185 3.11 -2.04 23.08
N THR A 186 1.96 -1.43 23.32
CA THR A 186 1.82 0.06 23.40
C THR A 186 2.76 0.71 24.42
N LYS A 187 3.09 0.01 25.50
CA LYS A 187 3.98 0.51 26.57
C LYS A 187 5.47 0.39 26.25
N GLU A 188 5.87 -0.50 25.33
CA GLU A 188 7.29 -0.81 25.07
C GLU A 188 8.03 0.39 24.49
N PHE A 189 7.38 1.10 23.55
CA PHE A 189 7.90 2.31 22.91
C PHE A 189 6.99 3.54 23.06
N GLY A 190 5.87 3.42 23.81
CA GLY A 190 4.90 4.51 23.97
C GLY A 190 4.08 4.79 22.69
N GLU A 191 3.89 3.78 21.86
CA GLU A 191 3.26 3.91 20.54
C GLU A 191 1.74 3.70 20.61
N SER A 192 0.96 4.71 20.26
CA SER A 192 -0.51 4.64 20.30
C SER A 192 -1.14 3.77 19.21
N LEU A 193 -0.38 3.44 18.16
CA LEU A 193 -0.78 2.54 17.08
C LEU A 193 -0.24 1.12 17.25
N ALA A 194 0.59 0.85 18.27
CA ALA A 194 1.10 -0.49 18.55
C ALA A 194 0.04 -1.37 19.24
N GLY A 195 0.41 -2.63 19.50
CA GLY A 195 -0.52 -3.65 19.97
C GLY A 195 -1.53 -4.08 18.91
N LYS A 196 -2.71 -4.50 19.36
CA LYS A 196 -3.76 -5.07 18.51
C LYS A 196 -4.74 -4.01 18.05
N ARG A 197 -5.05 -3.96 16.76
CA ARG A 197 -5.82 -2.86 16.13
C ARG A 197 -7.06 -3.39 15.42
N TYR A 198 -8.19 -2.74 15.65
CA TYR A 198 -9.49 -3.11 15.08
C TYR A 198 -10.19 -1.93 14.39
N PRO A 199 -9.60 -1.31 13.35
CA PRO A 199 -10.22 -0.17 12.68
C PRO A 199 -11.40 -0.55 11.77
N LYS A 200 -11.50 -1.83 11.39
CA LYS A 200 -12.58 -2.35 10.55
C LYS A 200 -13.78 -2.72 11.42
N ALA A 201 -14.98 -2.45 10.91
CA ALA A 201 -16.20 -2.87 11.57
C ALA A 201 -16.25 -4.40 11.69
N PRO A 202 -16.63 -4.97 12.85
CA PRO A 202 -16.88 -6.40 12.98
C PRO A 202 -18.01 -6.86 12.06
N MET A 203 -17.85 -8.02 11.44
CA MET A 203 -18.91 -8.68 10.68
C MET A 203 -19.80 -9.45 11.66
N ALA A 204 -21.11 -9.24 11.58
CA ALA A 204 -22.10 -9.92 12.43
C ALA A 204 -22.42 -11.34 11.91
N ILE A 205 -21.37 -12.13 11.74
CA ILE A 205 -21.41 -13.53 11.33
C ILE A 205 -20.66 -14.38 12.36
N SER A 206 -21.09 -15.61 12.57
CA SER A 206 -20.34 -16.54 13.41
C SER A 206 -19.05 -16.97 12.71
N GLY A 207 -17.93 -16.91 13.43
CA GLY A 207 -16.64 -17.46 13.04
C GLY A 207 -16.47 -18.93 13.42
N LEU A 208 -17.48 -19.56 14.02
CA LEU A 208 -17.42 -20.94 14.49
C LEU A 208 -18.34 -21.86 13.66
N ASP A 209 -18.01 -23.15 13.63
CA ASP A 209 -18.91 -24.20 13.16
C ASP A 209 -19.94 -24.59 14.23
N ASP A 210 -20.84 -25.52 13.89
CA ASP A 210 -21.92 -25.96 14.78
C ASP A 210 -21.41 -26.70 16.02
N ALA A 211 -20.16 -27.21 15.99
CA ALA A 211 -19.48 -27.82 17.12
C ALA A 211 -18.69 -26.81 17.97
N GLY A 212 -18.74 -25.51 17.63
CA GLY A 212 -18.02 -24.44 18.32
C GLY A 212 -16.54 -24.34 17.98
N LYS A 213 -16.06 -25.01 16.92
CA LYS A 213 -14.67 -24.90 16.45
C LYS A 213 -14.52 -23.74 15.47
N PRO A 214 -13.34 -23.10 15.40
CA PRO A 214 -13.09 -22.03 14.42
C PRO A 214 -13.30 -22.53 12.99
N LEU A 215 -14.03 -21.76 12.18
CA LEU A 215 -14.11 -21.99 10.76
C LEU A 215 -12.71 -21.87 10.11
N PRO A 216 -12.50 -22.52 8.96
CA PRO A 216 -11.30 -22.25 8.17
C PRO A 216 -11.18 -20.75 7.86
N LEU A 217 -9.94 -20.25 7.81
CA LEU A 217 -9.57 -18.83 7.66
C LEU A 217 -9.81 -17.95 8.90
N ILE A 218 -10.34 -18.47 10.01
CA ILE A 218 -10.24 -17.86 11.33
C ILE A 218 -8.91 -18.26 11.95
N THR A 219 -8.15 -17.27 12.43
CA THR A 219 -6.81 -17.51 12.98
C THR A 219 -6.85 -17.76 14.49
N THR A 220 -7.81 -17.16 15.20
CA THR A 220 -8.00 -17.35 16.63
C THR A 220 -9.44 -17.04 17.06
N ILE A 221 -9.85 -17.52 18.23
CA ILE A 221 -11.10 -17.13 18.89
C ILE A 221 -10.89 -16.04 19.96
N ASP A 222 -9.64 -15.84 20.35
CA ASP A 222 -9.22 -14.83 21.31
C ASP A 222 -7.85 -14.27 20.87
N ALA A 223 -7.80 -12.97 20.64
CA ALA A 223 -6.55 -12.29 20.33
C ALA A 223 -5.79 -11.85 21.60
N GLY A 224 -6.38 -11.96 22.79
CA GLY A 224 -5.81 -11.45 24.03
C GLY A 224 -5.91 -9.92 24.16
N ALA A 225 -5.14 -9.36 25.08
CA ALA A 225 -5.21 -7.93 25.40
C ALA A 225 -4.79 -7.04 24.22
N THR A 226 -5.48 -5.91 24.07
CA THR A 226 -5.28 -4.95 22.97
C THR A 226 -3.96 -4.19 23.07
N ASP A 227 -3.47 -3.94 24.28
CA ASP A 227 -2.26 -3.16 24.54
C ASP A 227 -0.95 -3.97 24.46
N GLU A 228 -1.05 -5.31 24.40
CA GLU A 228 0.07 -6.24 24.33
C GLU A 228 0.55 -6.49 22.89
N GLY A 229 1.85 -6.71 22.77
CA GLY A 229 2.50 -7.17 21.55
C GLY A 229 2.39 -8.69 21.34
N ASP A 230 2.82 -9.17 20.18
CA ASP A 230 2.88 -10.59 19.86
C ASP A 230 3.86 -10.89 18.71
N LYS A 231 3.84 -12.11 18.17
CA LYS A 231 4.70 -12.56 17.06
C LYS A 231 4.00 -12.55 15.69
N ASN A 232 2.79 -12.00 15.60
CA ASN A 232 2.06 -11.97 14.34
C ASN A 232 2.59 -10.86 13.43
N VAL A 233 2.75 -11.16 12.15
CA VAL A 233 3.13 -10.18 11.12
C VAL A 233 1.95 -9.85 10.21
N MET A 234 2.09 -8.76 9.45
CA MET A 234 1.14 -8.40 8.39
C MET A 234 0.94 -9.55 7.40
N VAL A 235 -0.29 -9.72 6.93
CA VAL A 235 -0.62 -10.68 5.88
C VAL A 235 0.20 -10.48 4.60
N TYR A 236 0.72 -11.60 4.05
CA TYR A 236 1.38 -11.62 2.76
C TYR A 236 0.38 -11.98 1.65
N SER A 237 0.69 -11.54 0.43
CA SER A 237 -0.10 -11.86 -0.77
C SER A 237 0.79 -11.86 -2.00
N PHE A 238 0.32 -12.43 -3.11
CA PHE A 238 0.90 -12.14 -4.41
C PHE A 238 0.41 -10.78 -4.92
N ARG A 239 1.19 -10.19 -5.83
CA ARG A 239 0.75 -9.10 -6.72
C ARG A 239 0.67 -9.70 -8.12
N LEU A 240 -0.53 -10.01 -8.60
CA LEU A 240 -0.69 -10.71 -9.88
C LEU A 240 -0.88 -9.72 -11.02
N CYS A 241 -0.18 -9.94 -12.13
CA CYS A 241 -0.44 -9.22 -13.37
C CYS A 241 -1.53 -9.94 -14.16
N LEU A 242 -2.70 -9.30 -14.28
CA LEU A 242 -3.89 -9.86 -14.91
C LEU A 242 -4.29 -9.10 -16.17
N THR A 243 -5.07 -9.73 -17.03
CA THR A 243 -5.62 -9.10 -18.23
C THR A 243 -7.02 -9.62 -18.55
N ARG A 244 -7.78 -8.80 -19.29
CA ARG A 244 -9.04 -9.19 -19.95
C ARG A 244 -8.87 -9.47 -21.45
N ASP A 245 -7.73 -9.10 -22.04
CA ASP A 245 -7.47 -9.27 -23.46
C ASP A 245 -7.35 -10.77 -23.82
N PRO A 246 -8.26 -11.34 -24.63
CA PRO A 246 -8.21 -12.75 -25.00
C PRO A 246 -6.88 -13.22 -25.62
N LEU A 247 -6.14 -12.33 -26.30
CA LEU A 247 -4.86 -12.69 -26.92
C LEU A 247 -3.75 -12.84 -25.88
N ASN A 248 -3.75 -11.98 -24.86
CA ASN A 248 -2.79 -12.01 -23.76
C ASN A 248 -3.27 -12.84 -22.56
N ARG A 249 -4.52 -13.30 -22.54
CA ARG A 249 -5.10 -14.00 -21.38
C ARG A 249 -4.68 -15.47 -21.33
N VAL A 250 -4.05 -15.86 -20.23
CA VAL A 250 -3.86 -17.25 -19.82
C VAL A 250 -4.84 -17.58 -18.69
N PRO A 251 -5.65 -18.64 -18.78
CA PRO A 251 -6.55 -19.03 -17.70
C PRO A 251 -5.78 -19.29 -16.41
N PHE A 252 -6.40 -18.99 -15.26
CA PHE A 252 -5.84 -19.40 -13.97
C PHE A 252 -5.69 -20.94 -13.94
N PRO A 253 -4.56 -21.45 -13.42
CA PRO A 253 -4.45 -22.88 -13.16
C PRO A 253 -5.51 -23.29 -12.13
N LYS A 254 -5.96 -24.55 -12.21
CA LYS A 254 -6.82 -25.10 -11.16
C LYS A 254 -6.02 -25.24 -9.86
N PRO A 255 -6.61 -24.98 -8.69
CA PRO A 255 -5.97 -25.34 -7.42
C PRO A 255 -5.78 -26.86 -7.34
N ASP A 256 -4.72 -27.30 -6.67
CA ASP A 256 -4.34 -28.72 -6.54
C ASP A 256 -5.43 -29.51 -5.80
N ALA A 257 -6.01 -28.90 -4.77
CA ALA A 257 -7.11 -29.46 -3.99
C ALA A 257 -8.10 -28.35 -3.61
N TYR A 258 -9.23 -28.27 -4.31
CA TYR A 258 -10.29 -27.31 -3.98
C TYR A 258 -11.27 -27.86 -2.95
N ASN A 259 -11.36 -27.22 -1.79
CA ASN A 259 -12.40 -27.49 -0.79
C ASN A 259 -13.29 -26.25 -0.58
N PRO A 260 -14.52 -26.21 -1.15
CA PRO A 260 -15.41 -25.06 -0.98
C PRO A 260 -15.86 -24.82 0.47
N ALA A 261 -15.73 -25.80 1.37
CA ALA A 261 -16.02 -25.63 2.79
C ALA A 261 -15.00 -24.70 3.49
N ARG A 262 -13.78 -24.55 2.94
CA ARG A 262 -12.77 -23.62 3.44
C ARG A 262 -13.23 -22.16 3.43
N PHE A 263 -14.19 -21.83 2.57
CA PHE A 263 -14.68 -20.46 2.37
C PHE A 263 -16.03 -20.21 3.05
N GLU A 264 -16.46 -21.05 4.00
CA GLU A 264 -17.74 -20.86 4.70
C GLU A 264 -17.84 -19.49 5.38
N VAL A 265 -16.76 -18.97 5.98
CA VAL A 265 -16.78 -17.62 6.56
C VAL A 265 -16.99 -16.52 5.50
N VAL A 266 -16.42 -16.70 4.31
CA VAL A 266 -16.61 -15.78 3.17
C VAL A 266 -18.03 -15.89 2.62
N ARG A 267 -18.59 -17.11 2.60
CA ARG A 267 -20.00 -17.37 2.26
C ARG A 267 -20.96 -16.64 3.19
N ARG A 268 -20.71 -16.72 4.51
CA ARG A 268 -21.48 -16.00 5.53
C ARG A 268 -21.39 -14.48 5.33
N TYR A 269 -20.20 -13.98 5.03
CA TYR A 269 -20.01 -12.56 4.70
C TYR A 269 -20.87 -12.12 3.51
N PHE A 270 -20.81 -12.81 2.37
CA PHE A 270 -21.62 -12.43 1.21
C PHE A 270 -23.12 -12.50 1.44
N ARG A 271 -23.60 -13.44 2.28
CA ARG A 271 -25.03 -13.52 2.65
C ARG A 271 -25.51 -12.32 3.46
N GLN A 272 -24.64 -11.70 4.25
CA GLN A 272 -24.95 -10.51 5.05
C GLN A 272 -24.70 -9.20 4.29
N GLU A 273 -23.71 -9.18 3.40
CA GLU A 273 -23.23 -7.96 2.77
C GLU A 273 -24.30 -7.33 1.87
N LYS A 274 -24.67 -6.09 2.15
CA LYS A 274 -25.71 -5.36 1.41
C LYS A 274 -25.17 -4.79 0.11
N ARG A 275 -23.87 -4.51 0.05
CA ARG A 275 -23.19 -3.91 -1.10
C ARG A 275 -21.91 -4.69 -1.42
N PRO A 276 -22.04 -5.92 -1.92
CA PRO A 276 -20.88 -6.78 -2.16
C PRO A 276 -20.00 -6.21 -3.28
N ILE A 277 -18.69 -6.25 -3.05
CA ILE A 277 -17.67 -5.76 -3.98
C ILE A 277 -16.68 -6.87 -4.36
N ILE A 278 -15.92 -6.66 -5.43
CA ILE A 278 -14.78 -7.53 -5.75
C ILE A 278 -13.79 -7.50 -4.57
N LEU A 279 -13.38 -8.69 -4.11
CA LEU A 279 -12.50 -8.82 -2.95
C LEU A 279 -11.03 -8.47 -3.24
N TRP A 280 -10.64 -8.33 -4.51
CA TRP A 280 -9.28 -7.97 -4.95
C TRP A 280 -9.22 -6.51 -5.37
N ASP A 281 -8.17 -5.80 -4.99
CA ASP A 281 -7.90 -4.49 -5.58
C ASP A 281 -7.30 -4.70 -6.97
N LEU A 282 -7.78 -3.95 -7.97
CA LEU A 282 -7.35 -4.08 -9.36
C LEU A 282 -6.90 -2.70 -9.85
N TYR A 283 -5.59 -2.49 -9.95
CA TYR A 283 -5.02 -1.24 -10.42
C TYR A 283 -4.69 -1.31 -11.92
N PRO A 284 -5.10 -0.33 -12.74
CA PRO A 284 -4.73 -0.29 -14.16
C PRO A 284 -3.22 -0.20 -14.38
N LEU A 285 -2.72 -0.99 -15.32
CA LEU A 285 -1.35 -0.96 -15.82
C LEU A 285 -1.34 -0.64 -17.32
N PRO A 286 -0.18 -0.23 -17.88
CA PRO A 286 0.00 -0.14 -19.33
C PRO A 286 -0.38 -1.46 -20.05
N GLY A 287 -0.76 -1.35 -21.32
CA GLY A 287 -1.13 -2.52 -22.14
C GLY A 287 -2.49 -3.14 -21.80
N GLY A 288 -3.36 -2.43 -21.09
CA GLY A 288 -4.69 -2.95 -20.70
C GLY A 288 -4.64 -4.01 -19.60
N LYS A 289 -3.50 -4.12 -18.90
CA LYS A 289 -3.27 -5.06 -17.80
C LYS A 289 -3.76 -4.48 -16.46
N LEU A 290 -3.77 -5.32 -15.44
CA LEU A 290 -4.18 -5.01 -14.07
C LEU A 290 -3.16 -5.57 -13.08
N ASP A 291 -2.83 -4.81 -12.05
CA ASP A 291 -2.15 -5.28 -10.84
C ASP A 291 -3.22 -5.67 -9.81
N ALA A 292 -3.34 -6.97 -9.55
CA ALA A 292 -4.24 -7.50 -8.54
C ALA A 292 -3.53 -7.61 -7.19
N ASN A 293 -4.12 -6.98 -6.17
CA ASN A 293 -3.53 -6.80 -4.85
C ASN A 293 -4.52 -7.15 -3.72
N ASN A 294 -3.96 -7.38 -2.54
CA ASN A 294 -4.67 -7.42 -1.27
C ASN A 294 -5.24 -6.04 -0.89
N GLY A 295 -6.55 -5.95 -0.70
CA GLY A 295 -7.21 -4.69 -0.34
C GLY A 295 -7.26 -4.44 1.17
N ILE A 296 -6.56 -3.41 1.63
CA ILE A 296 -6.48 -3.04 3.07
C ILE A 296 -7.86 -2.74 3.67
N GLY A 297 -8.78 -2.14 2.90
CA GLY A 297 -10.13 -1.80 3.36
C GLY A 297 -11.13 -2.95 3.36
N LYS A 298 -10.75 -4.14 2.87
CA LYS A 298 -11.66 -5.27 2.66
C LYS A 298 -11.63 -6.24 3.83
N GLN A 299 -12.74 -6.97 4.01
CA GLN A 299 -12.86 -7.99 5.07
C GLN A 299 -12.15 -9.30 4.69
N PHE A 300 -12.20 -9.65 3.40
CA PHE A 300 -11.51 -10.79 2.81
C PHE A 300 -10.85 -10.31 1.51
N SER A 301 -9.67 -10.85 1.20
CA SER A 301 -8.91 -10.49 0.00
C SER A 301 -7.84 -11.53 -0.31
N MET A 302 -6.93 -11.22 -1.24
CA MET A 302 -5.85 -12.11 -1.72
C MET A 302 -4.83 -12.48 -0.64
N GLY A 303 -4.76 -11.73 0.46
CA GLY A 303 -3.90 -12.04 1.59
C GLY A 303 -4.44 -13.19 2.44
N LEU A 304 -3.60 -14.19 2.71
CA LEU A 304 -3.91 -15.29 3.63
C LEU A 304 -3.53 -14.92 5.07
N VAL A 305 -4.45 -14.27 5.78
CA VAL A 305 -4.21 -13.74 7.14
C VAL A 305 -3.72 -14.82 8.10
N GLY A 306 -2.62 -14.53 8.81
CA GLY A 306 -1.97 -15.43 9.78
C GLY A 306 -1.02 -16.48 9.19
N ALA A 307 -1.07 -16.76 7.89
CA ALA A 307 -0.23 -17.81 7.28
C ALA A 307 1.21 -17.37 6.94
N ALA A 308 1.50 -16.08 7.07
CA ALA A 308 2.84 -15.54 6.92
C ALA A 308 3.75 -15.80 8.14
N ASN A 309 3.15 -16.09 9.30
CA ASN A 309 3.89 -16.37 10.53
C ASN A 309 4.83 -17.57 10.33
N GLY A 310 6.09 -17.42 10.73
CA GLY A 310 7.14 -18.43 10.55
C GLY A 310 7.88 -18.35 9.21
N TRP A 311 7.50 -17.48 8.27
CA TRP A 311 8.19 -17.30 6.98
C TRP A 311 9.67 -16.95 7.15
N SER A 312 9.96 -15.97 8.02
CA SER A 312 11.33 -15.47 8.18
C SER A 312 12.22 -16.53 8.82
N GLU A 313 11.69 -17.28 9.78
CA GLU A 313 12.36 -18.35 10.52
C GLU A 313 12.52 -19.65 9.73
N ALA A 314 11.71 -19.85 8.68
CA ALA A 314 11.76 -21.04 7.86
C ALA A 314 13.04 -21.14 7.02
N ASP A 315 13.49 -22.38 6.82
CA ASP A 315 14.47 -22.71 5.80
C ASP A 315 13.86 -22.66 4.39
N GLU A 316 14.67 -22.98 3.39
CA GLU A 316 14.26 -23.00 1.98
C GLU A 316 13.03 -23.88 1.73
N ALA A 317 12.99 -25.09 2.32
CA ALA A 317 11.87 -26.01 2.16
C ALA A 317 10.60 -25.50 2.87
N GLY A 318 10.74 -24.89 4.04
CA GLY A 318 9.64 -24.26 4.77
C GLY A 318 9.07 -23.06 4.03
N ARG A 319 9.92 -22.18 3.49
CA ARG A 319 9.47 -21.04 2.66
C ARG A 319 8.79 -21.51 1.39
N ALA A 320 9.30 -22.54 0.72
CA ALA A 320 8.64 -23.12 -0.45
C ALA A 320 7.21 -23.62 -0.12
N LYS A 321 7.03 -24.27 1.03
CA LYS A 321 5.71 -24.70 1.51
C LYS A 321 4.77 -23.52 1.79
N ILE A 322 5.27 -22.47 2.45
CA ILE A 322 4.46 -21.28 2.76
C ILE A 322 4.10 -20.52 1.47
N TRP A 323 5.05 -20.37 0.55
CA TRP A 323 4.82 -19.77 -0.77
C TRP A 323 3.72 -20.51 -1.54
N GLU A 324 3.81 -21.84 -1.60
CA GLU A 324 2.83 -22.67 -2.27
C GLU A 324 1.46 -22.59 -1.59
N ALA A 325 1.40 -22.57 -0.25
CA ALA A 325 0.15 -22.40 0.49
C ALA A 325 -0.56 -21.07 0.15
N HIS A 326 0.19 -19.98 -0.05
CA HIS A 326 -0.37 -18.69 -0.47
C HIS A 326 -0.87 -18.73 -1.92
N LYS A 327 -0.17 -19.45 -2.81
CA LYS A 327 -0.58 -19.62 -4.21
C LYS A 327 -1.87 -20.43 -4.27
N GLN A 328 -1.91 -21.57 -3.62
CA GLN A 328 -3.09 -22.43 -3.54
C GLN A 328 -4.29 -21.70 -2.93
N TYR A 329 -4.10 -20.96 -1.84
CA TYR A 329 -5.17 -20.10 -1.30
C TYR A 329 -5.71 -19.11 -2.33
N THR A 330 -4.83 -18.46 -3.09
CA THR A 330 -5.25 -17.47 -4.10
C THR A 330 -6.04 -18.13 -5.23
N LEU A 331 -5.61 -19.31 -5.68
CA LEU A 331 -6.31 -20.11 -6.69
C LEU A 331 -7.66 -20.64 -6.18
N GLU A 332 -7.70 -21.17 -4.97
CA GLU A 332 -8.92 -21.63 -4.32
C GLU A 332 -9.92 -20.47 -4.10
N LEU A 333 -9.43 -19.30 -3.70
CA LEU A 333 -10.26 -18.10 -3.55
C LEU A 333 -10.81 -17.64 -4.90
N TYR A 334 -9.99 -17.62 -5.96
CA TYR A 334 -10.46 -17.32 -7.32
C TYR A 334 -11.54 -18.31 -7.78
N GLN A 335 -11.31 -19.61 -7.57
CA GLN A 335 -12.28 -20.66 -7.89
C GLN A 335 -13.59 -20.43 -7.11
N PHE A 336 -13.53 -20.15 -5.82
CA PHE A 336 -14.71 -19.82 -5.01
C PHE A 336 -15.44 -18.57 -5.54
N LEU A 337 -14.70 -17.50 -5.80
CA LEU A 337 -15.26 -16.22 -6.26
C LEU A 337 -15.85 -16.24 -7.66
N THR A 338 -15.56 -17.26 -8.47
CA THR A 338 -16.10 -17.42 -9.82
C THR A 338 -17.19 -18.49 -9.90
N THR A 339 -17.27 -19.42 -8.94
CA THR A 339 -18.17 -20.58 -9.03
C THR A 339 -19.19 -20.72 -7.91
N ASP A 340 -18.95 -20.21 -6.70
CA ASP A 340 -19.87 -20.42 -5.58
C ASP A 340 -21.13 -19.52 -5.70
N PRO A 341 -22.35 -20.07 -5.57
CA PRO A 341 -23.59 -19.31 -5.76
C PRO A 341 -23.85 -18.25 -4.69
N ALA A 342 -23.16 -18.30 -3.54
CA ALA A 342 -23.25 -17.22 -2.56
C ALA A 342 -22.55 -15.94 -3.02
N VAL A 343 -21.66 -16.03 -4.01
CA VAL A 343 -21.03 -14.87 -4.62
C VAL A 343 -21.98 -14.29 -5.67
N PRO A 344 -22.33 -12.99 -5.58
CA PRO A 344 -23.22 -12.34 -6.55
C PRO A 344 -22.79 -12.58 -8.00
N GLU A 345 -23.77 -12.87 -8.87
CA GLU A 345 -23.51 -13.27 -10.26
C GLU A 345 -22.70 -12.22 -11.03
N ASN A 346 -22.95 -10.94 -10.80
CA ASN A 346 -22.20 -9.85 -11.43
C ASN A 346 -20.71 -9.88 -11.05
N LEU A 347 -20.38 -10.18 -9.79
CA LEU A 347 -18.99 -10.30 -9.34
C LEU A 347 -18.32 -11.55 -9.92
N ARG A 348 -19.05 -12.68 -9.96
CA ARG A 348 -18.57 -13.92 -10.59
C ARG A 348 -18.19 -13.69 -12.06
N LYS A 349 -19.06 -13.02 -12.82
CA LYS A 349 -18.81 -12.69 -14.23
C LYS A 349 -17.60 -11.78 -14.40
N GLN A 350 -17.51 -10.70 -13.63
CA GLN A 350 -16.37 -9.76 -13.70
C GLN A 350 -15.02 -10.43 -13.41
N LEU A 351 -14.98 -11.38 -12.46
CA LEU A 351 -13.76 -12.12 -12.14
C LEU A 351 -13.44 -13.21 -13.16
N ALA A 352 -14.45 -13.86 -13.74
CA ALA A 352 -14.27 -14.88 -14.78
C ALA A 352 -13.70 -14.31 -16.10
N GLU A 353 -13.79 -12.99 -16.31
CA GLU A 353 -13.14 -12.32 -17.44
C GLU A 353 -11.61 -12.24 -17.29
N LEU A 354 -11.10 -12.28 -16.06
CA LEU A 354 -9.68 -12.13 -15.76
C LEU A 354 -8.91 -13.43 -15.98
N GLY A 355 -7.70 -13.31 -16.50
CA GLY A 355 -6.67 -14.35 -16.46
C GLY A 355 -5.29 -13.74 -16.25
N LEU A 356 -4.29 -14.59 -16.11
CA LEU A 356 -2.87 -14.21 -16.05
C LEU A 356 -2.42 -13.64 -17.40
N CYS A 357 -1.38 -12.80 -17.39
CA CYS A 357 -0.79 -12.24 -18.61
C CYS A 357 0.21 -13.24 -19.26
N ARG A 358 0.03 -13.56 -20.54
CA ARG A 358 0.90 -14.46 -21.31
C ARG A 358 2.32 -13.94 -21.44
N ASP A 359 2.47 -12.63 -21.54
CA ASP A 359 3.74 -11.93 -21.69
C ASP A 359 4.45 -11.62 -20.36
N GLU A 360 3.86 -12.00 -19.22
CA GLU A 360 4.49 -11.89 -17.91
C GLU A 360 4.84 -13.26 -17.36
N PHE A 361 5.99 -13.34 -16.67
CA PHE A 361 6.41 -14.49 -15.86
C PHE A 361 6.32 -15.86 -16.54
N ALA A 362 6.62 -15.95 -17.84
CA ALA A 362 6.51 -17.20 -18.60
C ALA A 362 7.29 -18.37 -17.96
N GLU A 363 8.46 -18.09 -17.38
CA GLU A 363 9.30 -19.07 -16.67
C GLU A 363 8.65 -19.62 -15.39
N TYR A 364 7.63 -18.92 -14.85
CA TYR A 364 6.88 -19.29 -13.64
C TYR A 364 5.44 -19.67 -13.96
N GLY A 365 5.16 -20.08 -15.20
CA GLY A 365 3.80 -20.42 -15.64
C GLY A 365 2.83 -19.25 -15.56
N HIS A 366 3.34 -18.04 -15.81
CA HIS A 366 2.62 -16.76 -15.75
C HIS A 366 2.19 -16.32 -14.33
N TRP A 367 2.67 -17.03 -13.31
CA TRP A 367 2.46 -16.65 -11.91
C TRP A 367 3.54 -15.70 -11.43
N SER A 368 3.18 -14.76 -10.55
CA SER A 368 4.15 -13.87 -9.89
C SER A 368 5.19 -14.69 -9.11
N PRO A 369 6.50 -14.54 -9.37
CA PRO A 369 7.52 -15.32 -8.67
C PRO A 369 7.70 -14.89 -7.22
N GLN A 370 7.33 -13.65 -6.90
CA GLN A 370 7.62 -13.03 -5.62
C GLN A 370 6.39 -12.99 -4.70
N LEU A 371 6.46 -13.69 -3.58
CA LEU A 371 5.52 -13.46 -2.47
C LEU A 371 5.82 -12.09 -1.85
N TYR A 372 4.80 -11.24 -1.68
CA TYR A 372 4.98 -9.91 -1.10
C TYR A 372 5.13 -10.00 0.42
N VAL A 373 6.38 -10.08 0.86
CA VAL A 373 6.80 -10.01 2.26
C VAL A 373 6.69 -8.56 2.72
N ARG A 374 5.69 -8.27 3.56
CA ARG A 374 5.47 -6.91 4.08
C ARG A 374 6.32 -6.59 5.30
N GLU A 375 6.57 -7.60 6.14
CA GLU A 375 7.39 -7.46 7.34
C GLU A 375 8.02 -8.81 7.66
N GLY A 376 9.34 -8.84 7.77
CA GLY A 376 10.10 -9.97 8.25
C GLY A 376 10.74 -9.65 9.61
N ARG A 377 11.98 -10.12 9.82
CA ARG A 377 12.77 -9.69 10.97
C ARG A 377 13.04 -8.18 10.89
N ARG A 378 13.12 -7.55 12.04
CA ARG A 378 13.56 -6.15 12.22
C ARG A 378 14.78 -6.14 13.13
N MET A 379 15.86 -5.50 12.69
CA MET A 379 17.10 -5.43 13.46
C MET A 379 16.85 -4.73 14.81
N LYS A 380 17.57 -5.13 15.87
CA LYS A 380 17.69 -4.35 17.12
C LYS A 380 19.04 -3.64 17.13
N GLY A 381 19.17 -2.65 16.25
CA GLY A 381 20.43 -1.98 15.93
C GLY A 381 20.81 -0.86 16.90
N VAL A 382 21.64 0.06 16.41
CA VAL A 382 22.09 1.24 17.19
C VAL A 382 20.94 2.20 17.49
N TYR A 383 19.96 2.30 16.60
CA TYR A 383 18.78 3.15 16.76
C TYR A 383 17.52 2.44 16.29
N VAL A 384 16.43 2.49 17.06
CA VAL A 384 15.14 1.90 16.68
C VAL A 384 14.20 3.01 16.28
N ILE A 385 13.80 3.07 15.01
CA ILE A 385 12.78 4.01 14.54
C ILE A 385 11.40 3.57 15.05
N SER A 386 10.67 4.49 15.67
CA SER A 386 9.34 4.29 16.23
C SER A 386 8.31 5.25 15.62
N GLN A 387 7.04 5.12 16.00
CA GLN A 387 5.97 6.06 15.68
C GLN A 387 6.33 7.51 16.03
N LYS A 388 7.03 7.72 17.16
CA LYS A 388 7.44 9.05 17.61
C LYS A 388 8.35 9.72 16.60
N ASP A 389 9.27 8.98 16.00
CA ASP A 389 10.19 9.50 14.97
C ASP A 389 9.46 9.92 13.69
N ILE A 390 8.28 9.36 13.43
CA ILE A 390 7.47 9.67 12.25
C ILE A 390 6.58 10.89 12.51
N LEU A 391 5.92 10.94 13.68
CA LEU A 391 4.86 11.90 13.95
C LEU A 391 5.29 13.13 14.77
N GLU A 392 6.30 12.99 15.63
CA GLU A 392 6.65 14.00 16.64
C GLU A 392 8.08 14.52 16.47
N ASP A 393 9.04 13.64 16.20
CA ASP A 393 10.46 13.96 16.06
C ASP A 393 11.01 13.54 14.68
N PRO A 394 10.59 14.20 13.58
CA PRO A 394 10.95 13.81 12.22
C PRO A 394 12.38 14.17 11.81
N LYS A 395 13.14 14.90 12.65
CA LYS A 395 14.50 15.34 12.34
C LYS A 395 15.53 14.47 13.05
N LYS A 396 16.64 14.18 12.39
CA LYS A 396 17.77 13.41 12.89
C LYS A 396 19.08 14.11 12.54
N GLU A 397 20.14 13.77 13.27
CA GLU A 397 21.46 14.39 13.07
C GLU A 397 22.22 13.77 11.89
N ASP A 398 21.93 12.50 11.60
CA ASP A 398 22.59 11.68 10.60
C ASP A 398 21.65 11.13 9.50
N PRO A 399 20.75 11.94 8.90
CA PRO A 399 19.79 11.45 7.91
C PRO A 399 20.47 10.87 6.68
N ILE A 400 20.01 9.69 6.24
CA ILE A 400 20.45 9.08 4.99
C ILE A 400 19.37 9.05 3.92
N VAL A 401 18.10 9.21 4.31
CA VAL A 401 16.93 9.32 3.43
C VAL A 401 15.81 10.10 4.13
N VAL A 402 14.84 10.59 3.35
CA VAL A 402 13.55 11.08 3.85
C VAL A 402 12.41 10.19 3.34
N SER A 403 11.74 9.50 4.26
CA SER A 403 10.53 8.73 3.99
C SER A 403 9.30 9.61 4.22
N SER A 404 8.19 9.31 3.55
CA SER A 404 6.94 10.07 3.67
C SER A 404 5.69 9.27 3.36
N PHE A 405 5.79 7.94 3.35
CA PHE A 405 4.64 7.06 3.15
C PHE A 405 3.79 7.03 4.45
N PRO A 406 2.46 6.89 4.36
CA PRO A 406 1.60 6.79 5.55
C PRO A 406 2.01 5.60 6.44
N ILE A 407 1.73 5.68 7.74
CA ILE A 407 1.79 4.48 8.58
C ILE A 407 0.60 3.60 8.17
N ASP A 408 0.86 2.44 7.55
CA ASP A 408 -0.19 1.47 7.23
C ASP A 408 0.22 0.02 7.51
N SER A 409 -0.70 -0.71 8.12
CA SER A 409 -0.53 -2.12 8.44
C SER A 409 -1.75 -2.88 7.95
N HIS A 410 -1.54 -4.09 7.44
CA HIS A 410 -2.61 -4.98 7.02
C HIS A 410 -2.98 -5.96 8.14
N ASP A 411 -4.05 -6.72 7.94
CA ASP A 411 -4.52 -7.71 8.91
C ASP A 411 -3.40 -8.70 9.30
N CYS A 412 -3.20 -8.88 10.60
CA CYS A 412 -2.29 -9.86 11.20
C CYS A 412 -3.07 -11.11 11.64
N GLN A 413 -4.30 -10.93 12.13
CA GLN A 413 -5.17 -12.00 12.61
C GLN A 413 -6.61 -11.81 12.16
N ARG A 414 -7.38 -12.90 12.15
CA ARG A 414 -8.82 -12.91 12.01
C ARG A 414 -9.45 -13.61 13.21
N VAL A 415 -10.11 -12.83 14.05
CA VAL A 415 -10.73 -13.31 15.29
C VAL A 415 -12.17 -13.70 15.00
N GLY A 416 -12.55 -14.94 15.32
CA GLY A 416 -13.89 -15.46 15.12
C GLY A 416 -14.52 -15.92 16.42
N THR A 417 -15.68 -15.37 16.77
CA THR A 417 -16.49 -15.82 17.90
C THR A 417 -17.83 -16.35 17.42
N LYS A 418 -18.69 -16.79 18.34
CA LYS A 418 -20.05 -17.22 18.00
C LYS A 418 -20.87 -16.11 17.32
N ASP A 419 -20.63 -14.85 17.68
CA ASP A 419 -21.50 -13.73 17.30
C ASP A 419 -20.89 -12.83 16.21
N ARG A 420 -19.56 -12.85 16.05
CA ARG A 420 -18.87 -11.96 15.11
C ARG A 420 -17.55 -12.52 14.58
N VAL A 421 -17.14 -11.98 13.44
CA VAL A 421 -15.77 -12.09 12.92
C VAL A 421 -15.19 -10.69 12.78
N VAL A 422 -13.97 -10.49 13.22
CA VAL A 422 -13.25 -9.23 13.08
C VAL A 422 -11.83 -9.46 12.61
N ASN A 423 -11.40 -8.67 11.64
CA ASN A 423 -9.99 -8.63 11.24
C ASN A 423 -9.22 -7.69 12.17
N GLU A 424 -8.04 -8.14 12.58
CA GLU A 424 -7.20 -7.53 13.58
C GLU A 424 -5.82 -7.25 12.98
N GLY A 425 -5.19 -6.14 13.35
CA GLY A 425 -3.82 -5.77 12.99
C GLY A 425 -3.74 -4.62 12.01
N THR A 426 -4.85 -4.33 11.31
CA THR A 426 -4.87 -3.21 10.36
C THR A 426 -4.61 -1.87 11.06
N ILE A 427 -3.71 -1.07 10.49
CA ILE A 427 -3.59 0.37 10.74
C ILE A 427 -3.98 1.04 9.43
N MET A 428 -5.10 1.76 9.42
CA MET A 428 -5.50 2.52 8.22
C MET A 428 -4.47 3.62 7.95
N PRO A 429 -4.19 3.96 6.68
CA PRO A 429 -3.11 4.87 6.33
C PRO A 429 -3.18 6.21 7.09
N VAL A 430 -2.21 6.45 7.97
CA VAL A 430 -2.09 7.70 8.74
C VAL A 430 -1.46 8.76 7.86
N ARG A 431 -2.27 9.67 7.35
CA ARG A 431 -1.88 10.74 6.42
C ARG A 431 -1.80 12.10 7.09
N MET A 432 -1.01 12.99 6.52
CA MET A 432 -1.11 14.41 6.83
C MET A 432 -2.47 14.94 6.39
N ALA A 433 -3.14 15.71 7.25
CA ALA A 433 -4.44 16.30 6.94
C ALA A 433 -4.38 17.12 5.63
N GLY A 434 -5.40 16.97 4.78
CA GLY A 434 -5.49 17.64 3.48
C GLY A 434 -4.53 17.12 2.41
N ARG A 435 -3.81 16.01 2.64
CA ARG A 435 -2.79 15.48 1.72
C ARG A 435 -2.96 14.00 1.42
N GLY A 436 -2.52 13.60 0.23
CA GLY A 436 -2.53 12.20 -0.21
C GLY A 436 -1.39 11.33 0.34
N HIS A 437 -0.45 11.92 1.07
CA HIS A 437 0.77 11.27 1.55
C HIS A 437 0.88 11.26 3.08
N GLY A 438 1.84 10.47 3.59
CA GLY A 438 2.19 10.41 5.01
C GLY A 438 2.99 11.61 5.49
N TYR A 439 3.43 11.55 6.74
CA TYR A 439 4.30 12.57 7.34
C TYR A 439 5.74 12.36 6.84
N PRO A 440 6.44 13.39 6.33
CA PRO A 440 7.86 13.28 6.00
C PRO A 440 8.73 13.21 7.25
N TYR A 441 9.63 12.24 7.32
CA TYR A 441 10.60 12.07 8.41
C TYR A 441 11.94 11.56 7.88
N GLN A 442 13.00 11.89 8.62
CA GLN A 442 14.36 11.44 8.34
C GLN A 442 14.60 10.05 8.94
N VAL A 443 15.15 9.15 8.13
CA VAL A 443 15.72 7.88 8.63
C VAL A 443 17.21 8.09 8.83
N PRO A 444 17.73 7.90 10.05
CA PRO A 444 19.14 8.13 10.35
C PRO A 444 20.02 6.96 9.94
N TYR A 445 21.30 7.21 9.66
CA TYR A 445 22.30 6.18 9.32
C TYR A 445 22.35 5.09 10.39
N ARG A 446 22.32 5.47 11.67
CA ARG A 446 22.28 4.54 12.80
C ARG A 446 21.10 3.54 12.82
N ALA A 447 20.05 3.75 12.03
CA ALA A 447 18.95 2.78 11.93
C ALA A 447 19.29 1.55 11.07
N ILE A 448 20.30 1.64 10.19
CA ILE A 448 20.75 0.53 9.34
C ILE A 448 22.04 -0.14 9.85
N LEU A 449 22.45 0.20 11.08
CA LEU A 449 23.68 -0.31 11.70
C LEU A 449 23.39 -1.34 12.81
N PRO A 450 24.06 -2.51 12.77
CA PRO A 450 24.16 -3.40 13.92
C PRO A 450 24.90 -2.70 15.06
N LYS A 451 24.73 -3.20 16.29
CA LYS A 451 25.59 -2.77 17.40
C LYS A 451 27.04 -3.18 17.13
N PRO A 452 28.05 -2.35 17.48
CA PRO A 452 29.46 -2.67 17.20
C PRO A 452 29.95 -4.01 17.77
N GLN A 453 29.36 -4.45 18.89
CA GLN A 453 29.68 -5.72 19.56
C GLN A 453 29.07 -6.94 18.85
N GLU A 454 28.14 -6.73 17.93
CA GLU A 454 27.46 -7.80 17.19
C GLU A 454 28.07 -7.96 15.80
N CYS A 455 28.20 -6.88 15.03
CA CYS A 455 28.78 -6.95 13.68
C CYS A 455 29.33 -5.60 13.19
N GLN A 456 30.60 -5.56 12.76
CA GLN A 456 31.31 -4.31 12.41
C GLN A 456 31.33 -3.97 10.92
N ASN A 457 31.00 -4.91 10.05
CA ASN A 457 31.08 -4.74 8.59
C ASN A 457 29.80 -5.18 7.86
N LEU A 458 28.64 -4.96 8.48
CA LEU A 458 27.32 -5.29 7.92
C LEU A 458 26.40 -4.07 7.95
N LEU A 459 25.71 -3.79 6.85
CA LEU A 459 24.63 -2.79 6.73
C LEU A 459 23.29 -3.50 6.45
N VAL A 460 22.19 -3.01 7.04
CA VAL A 460 20.86 -3.63 6.91
C VAL A 460 19.81 -2.59 6.50
N PRO A 461 19.70 -2.25 5.20
CA PRO A 461 18.76 -1.23 4.72
C PRO A 461 17.29 -1.65 4.65
N VAL A 462 16.99 -2.96 4.54
CA VAL A 462 15.62 -3.46 4.33
C VAL A 462 14.98 -3.91 5.64
N ALA A 463 15.60 -4.89 6.31
CA ALA A 463 15.22 -5.37 7.64
C ALA A 463 15.73 -4.45 8.78
N LEU A 464 15.76 -3.14 8.51
CA LEU A 464 16.38 -2.12 9.37
C LEU A 464 15.77 -2.06 10.78
N SER A 465 16.45 -1.33 11.65
CA SER A 465 16.07 -1.23 13.06
C SER A 465 14.91 -0.26 13.30
N CYS A 466 13.72 -0.82 13.52
CA CYS A 466 12.46 -0.09 13.72
C CYS A 466 11.42 -0.94 14.47
N THR A 467 10.35 -0.32 14.97
CA THR A 467 9.16 -0.96 15.56
C THR A 467 8.20 -1.46 14.45
N HIS A 468 7.16 -2.22 14.80
CA HIS A 468 6.10 -2.65 13.87
C HIS A 468 5.36 -1.44 13.27
N VAL A 469 5.13 -0.41 14.09
CA VAL A 469 4.53 0.84 13.62
C VAL A 469 5.51 1.60 12.74
N GLY A 470 6.81 1.61 13.08
CA GLY A 470 7.85 2.22 12.26
C GLY A 470 7.97 1.59 10.88
N ILE A 471 8.10 0.26 10.81
CA ILE A 471 8.25 -0.46 9.53
C ILE A 471 7.03 -0.26 8.62
N SER A 472 5.84 -0.08 9.20
CA SER A 472 4.57 0.17 8.49
C SER A 472 4.57 1.46 7.65
N SER A 473 5.53 2.36 7.85
CA SER A 473 5.76 3.52 6.96
C SER A 473 7.03 3.39 6.11
N ILE A 474 8.05 2.67 6.59
CA ILE A 474 9.36 2.60 5.92
C ILE A 474 9.37 1.56 4.78
N ARG A 475 8.59 0.48 4.89
CA ARG A 475 8.67 -0.74 4.06
C ARG A 475 8.25 -0.61 2.59
N VAL A 476 8.03 0.60 2.09
CA VAL A 476 7.58 0.79 0.71
C VAL A 476 8.76 0.95 -0.23
N GLU A 477 8.60 0.43 -1.45
CA GLU A 477 9.66 0.35 -2.44
C GLU A 477 10.36 1.69 -2.74
N PRO A 478 9.67 2.85 -2.77
CA PRO A 478 10.35 4.13 -2.93
C PRO A 478 11.40 4.40 -1.85
N THR A 479 11.06 4.12 -0.59
CA THR A 479 11.94 4.34 0.57
C THR A 479 13.03 3.26 0.63
N TRP A 480 12.72 1.99 0.35
CA TRP A 480 13.72 0.93 0.32
C TRP A 480 14.77 1.11 -0.77
N MET A 481 14.40 1.56 -1.97
CA MET A 481 15.36 1.86 -3.05
C MET A 481 16.38 2.91 -2.62
N ILE A 482 15.93 4.00 -1.99
CA ILE A 482 16.84 5.06 -1.53
C ILE A 482 17.64 4.65 -0.28
N LEU A 483 17.09 3.83 0.62
CA LEU A 483 17.85 3.24 1.75
C LEU A 483 18.95 2.32 1.25
N GLY A 484 18.63 1.50 0.24
CA GLY A 484 19.58 0.65 -0.46
C GLY A 484 20.71 1.46 -1.06
N GLN A 485 20.39 2.50 -1.85
CA GLN A 485 21.38 3.40 -2.42
C GLN A 485 22.31 3.99 -1.35
N SER A 486 21.75 4.48 -0.24
CA SER A 486 22.54 5.05 0.86
C SER A 486 23.45 4.01 1.54
N ALA A 487 22.97 2.78 1.73
CA ALA A 487 23.79 1.68 2.25
C ALA A 487 24.92 1.29 1.28
N GLY A 488 24.67 1.28 -0.03
CA GLY A 488 25.70 1.00 -1.04
C GLY A 488 26.83 2.03 -1.02
N ILE A 489 26.50 3.31 -0.94
CA ILE A 489 27.48 4.40 -0.83
C ILE A 489 28.32 4.23 0.44
N ALA A 490 27.66 4.03 1.60
CA ALA A 490 28.34 3.82 2.87
C ALA A 490 29.26 2.59 2.85
N ALA A 491 28.80 1.48 2.26
CA ALA A 491 29.58 0.25 2.15
C ALA A 491 30.85 0.43 1.34
N ALA A 492 30.76 1.09 0.17
CA ALA A 492 31.92 1.37 -0.67
C ALA A 492 32.93 2.29 0.04
N MET A 493 32.44 3.32 0.75
CA MET A 493 33.29 4.20 1.55
C MET A 493 34.01 3.44 2.68
N CYS A 494 33.29 2.59 3.43
CA CYS A 494 33.87 1.77 4.49
C CYS A 494 34.90 0.77 3.94
N ALA A 495 34.60 0.10 2.82
CA ALA A 495 35.50 -0.83 2.16
C ALA A 495 36.79 -0.15 1.63
N LYS A 496 36.69 1.12 1.24
CA LYS A 496 37.84 1.93 0.79
C LYS A 496 38.68 2.46 1.95
N GLN A 497 38.05 2.89 3.04
CA GLN A 497 38.71 3.48 4.20
C GLN A 497 39.16 2.44 5.24
N ASP A 498 38.71 1.19 5.09
CA ASP A 498 38.92 0.09 6.03
C ASP A 498 38.48 0.44 7.47
N VAL A 499 37.28 0.99 7.58
CA VAL A 499 36.66 1.36 8.87
C VAL A 499 35.41 0.52 9.13
N PRO A 500 35.10 0.21 10.40
CA PRO A 500 33.80 -0.33 10.78
C PRO A 500 32.66 0.58 10.30
N VAL A 501 31.53 -0.02 9.90
CA VAL A 501 30.39 0.74 9.36
C VAL A 501 29.86 1.77 10.36
N GLN A 502 30.02 1.54 11.66
CA GLN A 502 29.63 2.45 12.73
C GLN A 502 30.59 3.63 12.93
N GLN A 503 31.80 3.58 12.36
CA GLN A 503 32.82 4.61 12.50
C GLN A 503 32.98 5.46 11.24
N LEU A 504 32.16 5.24 10.21
CA LEU A 504 32.15 6.07 9.01
C LEU A 504 31.77 7.51 9.37
N PRO A 505 32.61 8.52 9.05
CA PRO A 505 32.29 9.91 9.36
C PRO A 505 31.05 10.40 8.58
N TYR A 506 29.97 10.68 9.31
CA TYR A 506 28.71 11.10 8.70
C TYR A 506 28.83 12.35 7.79
N PRO A 507 29.62 13.40 8.12
CA PRO A 507 29.78 14.54 7.20
C PRO A 507 30.30 14.15 5.81
N ALA A 508 31.23 13.18 5.74
CA ALA A 508 31.73 12.67 4.48
C ALA A 508 30.68 11.82 3.76
N LEU A 509 29.92 10.99 4.49
CA LEU A 509 28.82 10.22 3.91
C LEU A 509 27.75 11.15 3.33
N ARG A 510 27.37 12.20 4.08
CA ARG A 510 26.38 13.22 3.66
C ARG A 510 26.77 13.85 2.32
N GLU A 511 28.04 14.22 2.15
CA GLU A 511 28.55 14.79 0.89
C GLU A 511 28.35 13.82 -0.28
N ARG A 512 28.69 12.54 -0.10
CA ARG A 512 28.52 11.51 -1.15
C ARG A 512 27.06 11.21 -1.45
N LEU A 513 26.20 11.15 -0.44
CA LEU A 513 24.75 10.99 -0.59
C LEU A 513 24.15 12.09 -1.49
N LEU A 514 24.46 13.35 -1.17
CA LEU A 514 24.00 14.49 -1.96
C LEU A 514 24.57 14.48 -3.39
N ALA A 515 25.84 14.07 -3.57
CA ALA A 515 26.44 13.91 -4.89
C ALA A 515 25.71 12.86 -5.75
N GLN A 516 25.12 11.83 -5.12
CA GLN A 516 24.25 10.86 -5.79
C GLN A 516 22.75 11.23 -5.76
N LYS A 517 22.44 12.50 -5.55
CA LYS A 517 21.07 13.07 -5.60
C LYS A 517 20.11 12.50 -4.53
N GLN A 518 20.62 12.00 -3.42
CA GLN A 518 19.79 11.71 -2.25
C GLN A 518 19.23 13.00 -1.66
N VAL A 519 18.03 12.92 -1.10
CA VAL A 519 17.38 14.03 -0.40
C VAL A 519 17.40 13.74 1.09
N LEU A 520 18.12 14.58 1.82
CA LEU A 520 18.37 14.38 3.25
C LEU A 520 17.59 15.36 4.12
N ASP A 521 17.19 16.50 3.56
CA ASP A 521 16.47 17.54 4.28
C ASP A 521 14.96 17.34 4.14
N LEU A 522 14.23 17.59 5.24
CA LEU A 522 12.77 17.52 5.21
C LEU A 522 12.20 18.54 4.21
N PRO A 523 11.20 18.16 3.40
CA PRO A 523 10.66 19.03 2.37
C PRO A 523 9.94 20.22 2.99
N VAL A 524 10.11 21.39 2.39
CA VAL A 524 9.18 22.51 2.60
C VAL A 524 7.91 22.19 1.83
N LEU A 525 6.88 21.77 2.54
CA LEU A 525 5.59 21.50 1.92
C LEU A 525 4.92 22.84 1.57
N PRO A 526 4.31 22.97 0.37
CA PRO A 526 3.50 24.15 0.07
C PRO A 526 2.44 24.30 1.16
N ALA A 527 1.96 25.51 1.44
CA ALA A 527 0.82 25.68 2.33
C ALA A 527 -0.24 24.65 1.93
N SER A 528 -0.76 23.90 2.91
CA SER A 528 -1.87 23.01 2.60
C SER A 528 -2.88 23.88 1.86
N PRO A 529 -3.45 23.44 0.72
CA PRO A 529 -4.75 24.01 0.37
C PRO A 529 -5.53 23.91 1.68
N GLU A 530 -5.97 25.06 2.22
CA GLU A 530 -6.74 25.07 3.46
C GLU A 530 -7.69 23.87 3.35
N ALA A 531 -7.66 22.95 4.32
CA ALA A 531 -8.63 21.86 4.32
C ALA A 531 -9.97 22.56 4.08
N PRO A 532 -10.65 22.35 2.93
CA PRO A 532 -11.66 23.28 2.44
C PRO A 532 -12.72 23.40 3.51
N ARG A 533 -12.71 24.48 4.33
CA ARG A 533 -13.33 24.72 5.67
C ARG A 533 -14.27 23.66 6.26
N GLY A 534 -13.95 22.40 6.11
CA GLY A 534 -15.00 21.42 5.87
C GLY A 534 -14.55 20.06 6.26
N ASP A 535 -13.77 19.97 7.33
CA ASP A 535 -13.83 18.79 8.19
C ASP A 535 -15.02 18.83 9.15
N ARG A 536 -15.81 19.92 9.13
CA ARG A 536 -16.94 20.15 10.03
C ARG A 536 -18.27 20.11 9.28
N ALA A 537 -19.24 19.46 9.91
CA ALA A 537 -20.66 19.72 9.72
C ALA A 537 -20.92 21.23 9.87
N LEU A 538 -21.60 21.83 8.90
CA LEU A 538 -21.98 23.25 8.96
C LEU A 538 -23.37 23.35 9.58
N ASP A 539 -23.51 24.11 10.67
CA ASP A 539 -24.81 24.32 11.31
C ASP A 539 -25.77 25.04 10.33
N PRO A 540 -26.91 24.43 9.94
CA PRO A 540 -27.87 25.07 9.05
C PRO A 540 -28.32 26.46 9.55
N LYS A 541 -28.35 26.67 10.87
CA LYS A 541 -28.74 27.94 11.50
C LYS A 541 -27.69 29.04 11.39
N SER A 542 -26.46 28.69 11.00
CA SER A 542 -25.37 29.67 10.83
C SER A 542 -25.47 30.46 9.53
N PHE A 543 -26.35 30.04 8.61
CA PHE A 543 -26.52 30.67 7.31
C PHE A 543 -27.71 31.65 7.28
N PRO A 544 -27.62 32.74 6.50
CA PRO A 544 -28.73 33.68 6.35
C PRO A 544 -29.85 33.09 5.48
N GLY A 545 -31.04 33.66 5.60
CA GLY A 545 -32.20 33.26 4.81
C GLY A 545 -32.86 31.97 5.31
N ILE A 546 -33.56 31.28 4.41
CA ILE A 546 -34.26 30.04 4.72
C ILE A 546 -33.35 28.89 4.29
N VAL A 547 -32.93 28.05 5.23
CA VAL A 547 -32.10 26.87 4.96
C VAL A 547 -32.90 25.61 5.23
N LEU A 548 -32.94 24.72 4.24
CA LEU A 548 -33.68 23.46 4.24
C LEU A 548 -32.66 22.33 4.07
N ASP A 549 -32.27 21.71 5.18
CA ASP A 549 -31.34 20.58 5.25
C ASP A 549 -32.01 19.25 4.88
N ASP A 550 -31.27 18.26 4.39
CA ASP A 550 -31.82 16.97 3.96
C ASP A 550 -32.63 16.27 5.06
N GLU A 551 -32.33 16.51 6.34
CA GLU A 551 -33.08 15.92 7.46
C GLU A 551 -34.53 16.40 7.57
N VAL A 552 -34.87 17.57 7.00
CA VAL A 552 -36.26 18.08 6.99
C VAL A 552 -37.02 17.73 5.70
N ALA A 553 -36.41 16.99 4.79
CA ALA A 553 -37.05 16.57 3.54
C ALA A 553 -38.02 15.39 3.76
N GLU A 554 -39.20 15.48 3.15
CA GLU A 554 -40.07 14.32 2.92
C GLU A 554 -39.48 13.49 1.77
N LEU A 555 -38.94 12.31 2.09
CA LEU A 555 -38.27 11.44 1.12
C LEU A 555 -39.21 10.35 0.59
N LYS A 556 -39.28 10.20 -0.73
CA LYS A 556 -39.92 9.09 -1.44
C LYS A 556 -38.87 8.34 -2.29
N GLY A 557 -39.01 7.02 -2.34
CA GLY A 557 -38.04 6.14 -2.99
C GLY A 557 -36.77 5.94 -2.16
N SER A 558 -35.77 5.29 -2.74
CA SER A 558 -34.54 4.97 -2.03
C SER A 558 -33.60 6.17 -1.98
N TRP A 559 -33.04 6.47 -0.81
CA TRP A 559 -31.99 7.47 -0.62
C TRP A 559 -30.92 6.88 0.31
N GLY A 560 -29.68 6.78 -0.16
CA GLY A 560 -28.52 6.46 0.67
C GLY A 560 -28.13 7.65 1.54
N ARG A 561 -27.59 7.42 2.74
CA ARG A 561 -27.04 8.46 3.62
C ARG A 561 -25.53 8.36 3.67
N SER A 562 -24.84 9.50 3.65
CA SER A 562 -23.39 9.57 3.77
C SER A 562 -22.98 10.86 4.48
N SER A 563 -21.78 10.86 5.07
CA SER A 563 -21.08 12.04 5.59
C SER A 563 -19.62 12.06 5.13
N SER A 564 -19.28 11.23 4.13
CA SER A 564 -17.91 10.99 3.69
C SER A 564 -17.33 12.14 2.87
N PHE A 565 -18.18 12.96 2.24
CA PHE A 565 -17.77 14.19 1.58
C PHE A 565 -18.12 15.35 2.51
N LYS A 566 -17.19 16.27 2.68
CA LYS A 566 -17.35 17.42 3.55
C LYS A 566 -16.73 18.67 2.88
N PRO A 567 -17.13 19.90 3.26
CA PRO A 567 -18.20 20.20 4.21
C PRO A 567 -19.56 19.71 3.68
N HIS A 568 -20.45 19.37 4.62
CA HIS A 568 -21.88 19.20 4.34
C HIS A 568 -22.65 20.06 5.35
N VAL A 569 -23.88 20.44 5.00
CA VAL A 569 -24.78 21.13 5.91
C VAL A 569 -25.39 20.06 6.85
N GLY A 570 -25.69 20.45 8.09
CA GLY A 570 -26.21 19.52 9.08
C GLY A 570 -25.27 18.34 9.36
N VAL A 571 -25.83 17.16 9.56
CA VAL A 571 -25.09 15.95 10.02
C VAL A 571 -24.69 14.99 8.89
N GLY A 572 -25.07 15.27 7.63
CA GLY A 572 -24.68 14.47 6.47
C GLY A 572 -25.36 14.96 5.19
N TYR A 573 -25.53 14.06 4.23
CA TYR A 573 -26.32 14.29 3.02
C TYR A 573 -26.91 12.96 2.52
N ARG A 574 -27.81 13.05 1.54
CA ARG A 574 -28.39 11.91 0.82
C ARG A 574 -27.87 11.77 -0.59
N HIS A 575 -27.93 10.55 -1.12
CA HIS A 575 -27.65 10.29 -2.53
C HIS A 575 -28.56 9.22 -3.12
N ASP A 576 -28.81 9.30 -4.42
CA ASP A 576 -29.71 8.39 -5.15
C ASP A 576 -29.04 7.08 -5.59
N ASP A 577 -27.77 6.85 -5.23
CA ASP A 577 -26.94 5.75 -5.74
C ASP A 577 -26.81 5.69 -7.27
N ARG A 578 -26.97 6.83 -7.97
CA ARG A 578 -26.92 6.92 -9.45
C ARG A 578 -27.97 6.03 -10.12
N ARG A 579 -29.19 6.00 -9.57
CA ARG A 579 -30.29 5.18 -10.13
C ARG A 579 -30.92 5.81 -11.36
N ALA A 580 -31.03 7.14 -11.39
CA ALA A 580 -31.64 7.92 -12.49
C ALA A 580 -33.08 7.52 -12.90
N ASP A 581 -33.77 6.73 -12.08
CA ASP A 581 -35.06 6.08 -12.38
C ASP A 581 -36.30 6.94 -12.10
N GLY A 582 -36.10 8.16 -11.58
CA GLY A 582 -37.18 9.08 -11.18
C GLY A 582 -37.91 8.67 -9.91
N GLN A 583 -37.46 7.63 -9.21
CA GLN A 583 -38.12 7.15 -7.99
C GLN A 583 -37.64 7.85 -6.73
N SER A 584 -36.40 8.35 -6.72
CA SER A 584 -35.83 9.11 -5.61
C SER A 584 -36.31 10.56 -5.71
N ILE A 585 -37.22 10.93 -4.81
CA ILE A 585 -37.83 12.26 -4.74
C ILE A 585 -37.66 12.79 -3.32
N ALA A 586 -37.25 14.03 -3.18
CA ALA A 586 -37.18 14.75 -1.92
C ALA A 586 -38.02 16.01 -2.01
N THR A 587 -38.92 16.19 -1.04
CA THR A 587 -39.84 17.33 -1.00
C THR A 587 -39.62 18.14 0.27
N PHE A 588 -39.46 19.45 0.12
CA PHE A 588 -39.37 20.41 1.21
C PHE A 588 -40.58 21.34 1.18
N ARG A 589 -41.06 21.74 2.35
CA ARG A 589 -42.21 22.65 2.49
C ARG A 589 -41.87 23.77 3.46
N PHE A 590 -42.14 25.01 3.09
CA PHE A 590 -41.98 26.16 3.98
C PHE A 590 -42.88 27.32 3.53
N LYS A 591 -43.10 28.32 4.40
CA LYS A 591 -43.70 29.61 4.02
C LYS A 591 -42.62 30.68 4.02
N ALA A 592 -42.55 31.47 2.95
CA ALA A 592 -41.60 32.57 2.87
C ALA A 592 -42.00 33.68 3.86
N PRO A 593 -41.07 34.29 4.61
CA PRO A 593 -41.40 35.32 5.59
C PRO A 593 -41.90 36.61 4.93
N LYS A 594 -41.57 36.83 3.65
CA LYS A 594 -42.00 37.98 2.83
C LYS A 594 -42.21 37.55 1.39
N ALA A 595 -43.13 38.22 0.71
CA ALA A 595 -43.31 38.06 -0.72
C ALA A 595 -42.21 38.80 -1.46
N GLY A 596 -41.62 38.18 -2.48
CA GLY A 596 -40.52 38.80 -3.22
C GLY A 596 -39.71 37.82 -4.06
N ARG A 597 -38.60 38.34 -4.62
CA ARG A 597 -37.63 37.54 -5.37
C ARG A 597 -36.63 36.92 -4.41
N TYR A 598 -36.39 35.63 -4.56
CA TYR A 598 -35.44 34.87 -3.77
C TYR A 598 -34.39 34.23 -4.68
N GLU A 599 -33.13 34.36 -4.31
CA GLU A 599 -32.06 33.56 -4.87
C GLU A 599 -32.13 32.15 -4.30
N VAL A 600 -32.16 31.15 -5.17
CA VAL A 600 -32.10 29.74 -4.79
C VAL A 600 -30.67 29.27 -4.90
N ARG A 601 -30.15 28.73 -3.80
CA ARG A 601 -28.82 28.12 -3.74
C ARG A 601 -28.93 26.68 -3.26
N MET A 602 -27.98 25.84 -3.66
CA MET A 602 -27.93 24.43 -3.28
C MET A 602 -26.53 24.07 -2.78
N ALA A 603 -26.47 23.40 -1.63
CA ALA A 603 -25.30 22.70 -1.14
C ALA A 603 -25.31 21.27 -1.71
N TYR A 604 -24.14 20.78 -2.09
CA TYR A 604 -23.89 19.42 -2.57
C TYR A 604 -22.39 19.15 -2.60
N SER A 605 -22.00 17.88 -2.71
CA SER A 605 -20.59 17.48 -2.80
C SER A 605 -20.12 17.33 -4.26
N PRO A 606 -19.43 18.32 -4.84
CA PRO A 606 -19.11 18.34 -6.26
C PRO A 606 -18.05 17.30 -6.63
N HIS A 607 -18.22 16.62 -7.77
CA HIS A 607 -17.18 15.78 -8.40
C HIS A 607 -17.67 15.22 -9.75
N ALA A 608 -16.75 14.76 -10.58
CA ALA A 608 -16.98 14.35 -11.98
C ALA A 608 -17.96 13.18 -12.19
N THR A 609 -18.48 12.57 -11.11
CA THR A 609 -19.45 11.45 -11.20
C THR A 609 -20.88 11.89 -10.87
N ARG A 610 -21.07 13.17 -10.53
CA ARG A 610 -22.36 13.74 -10.15
C ARG A 610 -23.17 14.05 -11.40
N ALA A 611 -24.49 14.13 -11.26
CA ALA A 611 -25.36 14.49 -12.34
C ALA A 611 -25.13 15.93 -12.80
N THR A 612 -25.12 16.16 -14.11
CA THR A 612 -24.97 17.49 -14.72
C THR A 612 -26.29 18.25 -14.81
N LYS A 613 -27.42 17.55 -14.60
CA LYS A 613 -28.78 18.11 -14.74
C LYS A 613 -29.76 17.52 -13.71
N VAL A 614 -29.53 17.78 -12.42
CA VAL A 614 -30.48 17.40 -11.36
C VAL A 614 -31.74 18.27 -11.46
N PRO A 615 -32.94 17.69 -11.64
CA PRO A 615 -34.18 18.47 -11.66
C PRO A 615 -34.56 18.96 -10.26
N LEU A 616 -34.71 20.28 -10.13
CA LEU A 616 -35.21 21.00 -8.96
C LEU A 616 -36.43 21.82 -9.37
N VAL A 617 -37.57 21.60 -8.72
CA VAL A 617 -38.81 22.33 -8.97
C VAL A 617 -39.21 23.11 -7.72
N VAL A 618 -39.48 24.41 -7.86
CA VAL A 618 -40.00 25.27 -6.78
C VAL A 618 -41.40 25.73 -7.16
N GLN A 619 -42.39 25.44 -6.31
CA GLN A 619 -43.78 25.87 -6.48
C GLN A 619 -44.18 26.74 -5.29
N SER A 620 -44.78 27.90 -5.55
CA SER A 620 -45.27 28.82 -4.53
C SER A 620 -46.52 29.51 -5.07
N GLY A 621 -47.67 29.25 -4.44
CA GLY A 621 -48.98 29.66 -4.96
C GLY A 621 -49.24 29.07 -6.35
N GLY A 622 -49.68 29.91 -7.31
CA GLY A 622 -49.88 29.51 -8.71
C GLY A 622 -48.61 29.45 -9.57
N ARG A 623 -47.43 29.73 -9.01
CA ARG A 623 -46.17 29.84 -9.75
C ARG A 623 -45.36 28.54 -9.64
N ARG A 624 -44.72 28.13 -10.73
CA ARG A 624 -43.84 26.96 -10.81
C ARG A 624 -42.55 27.33 -11.54
N PHE A 625 -41.42 27.03 -10.92
CA PHE A 625 -40.08 27.26 -11.46
C PHE A 625 -39.35 25.92 -11.58
N GLU A 626 -38.73 25.66 -12.72
CA GLU A 626 -37.92 24.46 -12.95
C GLU A 626 -36.46 24.86 -13.17
N ILE A 627 -35.57 24.23 -12.43
CA ILE A 627 -34.15 24.52 -12.39
C ILE A 627 -33.41 23.20 -12.60
N ALA A 628 -32.46 23.18 -13.54
CA ALA A 628 -31.54 22.06 -13.72
C ALA A 628 -30.21 22.38 -13.04
N VAL A 629 -29.79 21.55 -12.08
CA VAL A 629 -28.58 21.79 -11.28
C VAL A 629 -27.45 20.88 -11.75
N ASP A 630 -26.32 21.48 -12.14
CA ASP A 630 -25.07 20.77 -12.42
C ASP A 630 -24.27 20.57 -11.13
N GLN A 631 -24.23 19.32 -10.65
CA GLN A 631 -23.54 18.95 -9.43
C GLN A 631 -22.08 18.54 -9.66
N THR A 632 -21.56 18.63 -10.88
CA THR A 632 -20.13 18.44 -11.15
C THR A 632 -19.31 19.70 -10.83
N GLN A 633 -19.97 20.86 -10.76
CA GLN A 633 -19.33 22.16 -10.57
C GLN A 633 -18.92 22.38 -9.12
N SER A 634 -17.66 22.76 -8.90
CA SER A 634 -17.15 23.13 -7.57
C SER A 634 -17.95 24.26 -6.93
N MET A 635 -18.03 24.27 -5.59
CA MET A 635 -18.59 25.40 -4.84
C MET A 635 -17.76 26.68 -5.08
N PRO A 636 -18.38 27.88 -5.09
CA PRO A 636 -17.64 29.14 -5.08
C PRO A 636 -16.65 29.18 -3.90
N ALA A 637 -15.50 29.82 -4.09
CA ALA A 637 -14.44 29.84 -3.09
C ALA A 637 -14.95 30.40 -1.75
N GLY A 638 -14.88 29.57 -0.70
CA GLY A 638 -15.31 29.94 0.65
C GLY A 638 -16.82 29.84 0.92
N GLU A 639 -17.63 29.44 -0.06
CA GLU A 639 -19.08 29.27 0.09
C GLU A 639 -19.48 27.79 0.26
N ALA A 640 -20.52 27.55 1.07
CA ALA A 640 -21.12 26.22 1.26
C ALA A 640 -22.23 25.92 0.25
N PHE A 641 -22.77 26.95 -0.41
CA PHE A 641 -23.88 26.86 -1.34
C PHE A 641 -23.49 27.46 -2.69
N ARG A 642 -24.01 26.90 -3.78
CA ARG A 642 -23.92 27.47 -5.12
C ARG A 642 -25.27 28.03 -5.54
N LYS A 643 -25.31 29.23 -6.11
CA LYS A 643 -26.52 29.75 -6.77
C LYS A 643 -26.94 28.82 -7.91
N VAL A 644 -28.19 28.38 -7.88
CA VAL A 644 -28.80 27.52 -8.91
C VAL A 644 -29.92 28.21 -9.66
N GLY A 645 -30.53 29.26 -9.10
CA GLY A 645 -31.56 30.01 -9.80
C GLY A 645 -32.11 31.19 -9.01
N THR A 646 -33.23 31.73 -9.47
CA THR A 646 -33.97 32.81 -8.81
C THR A 646 -35.46 32.56 -9.03
N VAL A 647 -36.26 32.73 -7.98
CA VAL A 647 -37.69 32.43 -7.97
C VAL A 647 -38.47 33.57 -7.31
N GLU A 648 -39.77 33.64 -7.56
CA GLU A 648 -40.68 34.55 -6.84
C GLU A 648 -41.56 33.76 -5.87
N LEU A 649 -41.52 34.13 -4.59
CA LEU A 649 -42.29 33.47 -3.54
C LEU A 649 -43.38 34.40 -3.00
N GLY A 650 -44.53 33.82 -2.64
CA GLY A 650 -45.59 34.50 -1.89
C GLY A 650 -45.39 34.34 -0.38
N ALA A 651 -45.74 35.37 0.41
CA ALA A 651 -45.63 35.31 1.88
C ALA A 651 -46.67 34.36 2.50
N ASP A 652 -47.88 34.33 1.93
CA ASP A 652 -49.01 33.57 2.47
C ASP A 652 -49.12 32.15 1.90
N ASP A 653 -48.43 31.91 0.79
CA ASP A 653 -48.42 30.65 0.05
C ASP A 653 -47.48 29.62 0.68
N GLU A 654 -47.91 28.35 0.75
CA GLU A 654 -46.96 27.26 0.97
C GLU A 654 -46.05 27.13 -0.24
N THR A 655 -44.75 27.15 0.01
CA THR A 655 -43.73 26.87 -0.99
C THR A 655 -43.31 25.42 -0.89
N VAL A 656 -43.47 24.68 -1.99
CA VAL A 656 -43.09 23.27 -2.14
C VAL A 656 -41.89 23.19 -3.07
N VAL A 657 -40.81 22.59 -2.58
CA VAL A 657 -39.58 22.39 -3.36
C VAL A 657 -39.36 20.89 -3.56
N THR A 658 -39.18 20.45 -4.80
CA THR A 658 -38.99 19.05 -5.14
C THR A 658 -37.68 18.84 -5.87
N VAL A 659 -36.84 17.92 -5.37
CA VAL A 659 -35.65 17.40 -6.06
C VAL A 659 -35.92 15.96 -6.46
N THR A 660 -35.60 15.58 -7.70
CA THR A 660 -35.75 14.20 -8.18
C THR A 660 -34.50 13.72 -8.91
N ASN A 661 -34.35 12.42 -9.08
CA ASN A 661 -33.34 11.82 -9.95
C ASN A 661 -33.85 11.45 -11.35
N ALA A 662 -35.03 11.94 -11.76
CA ALA A 662 -35.59 11.60 -13.07
C ALA A 662 -34.68 12.06 -14.21
N GLY A 663 -34.18 11.10 -15.02
CA GLY A 663 -33.42 11.38 -16.24
C GLY A 663 -32.00 11.94 -16.02
N THR A 664 -31.41 11.73 -14.85
CA THR A 664 -30.06 12.19 -14.52
C THR A 664 -28.96 11.27 -15.09
N ASP A 665 -27.76 11.81 -15.32
CA ASP A 665 -26.61 11.13 -15.95
C ASP A 665 -25.51 10.72 -14.94
N GLY A 666 -25.68 11.09 -13.67
CA GLY A 666 -24.74 10.84 -12.58
C GLY A 666 -25.44 10.73 -11.22
N PHE A 667 -24.65 10.70 -10.15
CA PHE A 667 -25.20 10.69 -8.79
C PHE A 667 -25.92 12.00 -8.50
N VAL A 668 -27.12 11.90 -7.94
CA VAL A 668 -27.85 13.03 -7.36
C VAL A 668 -27.52 13.09 -5.87
N ILE A 669 -26.92 14.21 -5.45
CA ILE A 669 -26.63 14.50 -4.05
C ILE A 669 -27.66 15.50 -3.52
N LEU A 670 -28.23 15.22 -2.36
CA LEU A 670 -29.13 16.13 -1.65
C LEU A 670 -28.53 16.43 -0.28
N ASP A 671 -28.00 17.64 -0.11
CA ASP A 671 -27.44 18.13 1.15
C ASP A 671 -28.35 19.22 1.74
N ALA A 672 -28.33 20.45 1.19
CA ALA A 672 -29.26 21.49 1.62
C ALA A 672 -29.65 22.46 0.50
N LEU A 673 -30.79 23.14 0.68
CA LEU A 673 -31.23 24.26 -0.13
C LEU A 673 -31.25 25.55 0.71
N GLN A 674 -30.94 26.68 0.09
CA GLN A 674 -30.97 27.99 0.71
C GLN A 674 -31.72 29.00 -0.15
N PHE A 675 -32.62 29.77 0.46
CA PHE A 675 -33.35 30.85 -0.18
C PHE A 675 -32.98 32.18 0.49
N ILE A 676 -32.39 33.09 -0.28
CA ILE A 676 -31.98 34.43 0.17
C ILE A 676 -32.87 35.47 -0.51
N GLU A 677 -33.56 36.30 0.27
CA GLU A 677 -34.34 37.44 -0.25
C GLU A 677 -33.40 38.40 -0.98
N LEU A 678 -33.73 38.71 -2.24
CA LEU A 678 -33.00 39.70 -3.02
C LEU A 678 -33.55 41.10 -2.72
N PRO A 679 -32.68 42.12 -2.58
CA PRO A 679 -33.15 43.50 -2.47
C PRO A 679 -33.98 43.89 -3.69
N GLN A 680 -35.07 44.63 -3.46
CA GLN A 680 -35.99 45.10 -4.49
C GLN A 680 -35.36 46.12 -5.43
#